data_AF-A0A955YHK5-F1
#
_entry.id   AF-A0A955YHK5-F1
#
_cell.length_a   1.000
_cell.length_b   1.000
_cell.length_c   1.000
_cell.angle_alpha   90.00
_cell.angle_beta   90.00
_cell.angle_gamma   90.00
#
_symmetry.space_group_name_H-M   'P 1'
#
loop_
_entity.id
_entity.type
_entity.pdbx_description
1 polymer ?
#
loop_
_entity_poly.entity_id
_entity_poly.type
_entity_poly.pdbx_seq_one_letter_code
_entity_poly.pdbx_strand_id
1 'polypeptide(L)'
;MSEPTSPAPPRDARCLRARPSPARGRGVTATAHLLCAYLLGCGGPSDGEPEPAPEPAAGSEASTACPAQARAPERLPGVLAEHERLDYWITRAAAYGDVDAPLLSADEVRDHALSMAHAGGDDGPIGQVDLLEPLRTDRLLTSVNERFAFLRERFASGAFVHADGGPWSGEERRALRRLDTLPPVAPSLHVALEPIDLRCAPFETGYFTPTRDLDFDRNACSTVRPQEVVQVLARWPGGLRLARTRYAIGFIADAAALSPPVPVEHEQAFVRGPFVFMRGAATLRGSGGASVTLPAGARVPTPAPGEALGMTAMGVVRGRLDAEGVLTERPLTRRGVLTEAFALLGTPYGWGDHAGGRDCSRYLLDIFDTFGLPMPRHSAQQARAGSFVVDVEGIVSERDKLEVIEEAARSGIVLLHFPGHIMLYLGRDAAGTPMVIHSFSEYLSPCQPEGETLMRVDRVAVSDLTLGADTTRRSFMARITKVIVLGRAPTAGLQGAAERRPAAPPSQAPEACDDSVSVALFQSPRRPNPQQPLRVMVSSSEDLGPIALALFDPAGQRHVPAVHVLGGPPFTYWAEQPSPVEGTWTAVAGDGTRVLACERIHVRGHRGGLRRHEADVDPAWRSVWRWDEDTENLYAGFVEQLFAPTTPGQREAPPEESTWPNLSVLVRDPARNLLHDHFGAREDERVRLRPDCADLPYFLRAYFAWKLHLPFAFRACNRGADGRPPACDGTPQHNHLPVPGTDEVNAFQEFSQRVANTVHSASARTHPDSNATDVYPVPLRRESLAPGTVFADPYGHLLIIARWIPQTATEYGVLIGADAQPDGTVALRRFWRGSFLFSPDTSSAGAGFKAFRPVRARREGVQPRANDALVGGPRAWSRQQYAGSADDFYDRMEALINPRPLEPSGQLRVLVDALDEAAQRRVQSVDNGEAYVRQNGPSVPMPEGYAIFETTGPWEDFATPSRDMRLLISIDAVTGFPASVVRQPGRFGVGPADAAAVASRLEGELSTLLAGRAITYRRSDGAAQRVTLQDLVARQRALELAYNPNDCIEQRWGAPAGSAEASSCRRHAPPEQARRMAEYRAWFARRQRPAR
;
A
#
# COMPACT_ATOMS: atom_id res chain seq x y z
N MET A 1 22.06 -65.54 -20.73
CA MET A 1 22.30 -66.67 -19.82
C MET A 1 23.03 -66.15 -18.61
N SER A 2 22.49 -66.42 -17.42
CA SER A 2 23.17 -66.48 -16.10
C SER A 2 24.12 -65.35 -15.68
N GLU A 3 23.56 -64.42 -14.90
CA GLU A 3 24.16 -63.84 -13.68
C GLU A 3 24.19 -64.88 -12.53
N PRO A 4 24.63 -64.58 -11.29
CA PRO A 4 25.59 -63.56 -10.81
C PRO A 4 26.59 -64.09 -9.73
N THR A 5 27.53 -63.24 -9.27
CA THR A 5 27.95 -63.19 -7.84
C THR A 5 28.43 -61.77 -7.44
N SER A 6 28.20 -61.39 -6.19
CA SER A 6 28.28 -60.03 -5.59
C SER A 6 29.68 -59.68 -4.99
N PRO A 7 29.88 -58.59 -4.19
CA PRO A 7 29.79 -57.16 -4.56
C PRO A 7 30.89 -56.20 -3.97
N ALA A 8 31.05 -55.00 -4.57
CA ALA A 8 31.43 -53.68 -3.96
C ALA A 8 32.79 -53.51 -3.19
N PRO A 9 33.25 -52.28 -2.84
CA PRO A 9 32.80 -50.91 -3.18
C PRO A 9 33.87 -50.03 -3.93
N PRO A 10 33.58 -48.77 -4.33
CA PRO A 10 34.38 -48.04 -5.33
C PRO A 10 35.40 -47.01 -4.80
N ARG A 11 36.29 -46.54 -5.69
CA ARG A 11 37.27 -45.45 -5.50
C ARG A 11 37.50 -44.66 -6.79
N ASP A 12 37.82 -43.36 -6.62
CA ASP A 12 38.40 -42.42 -7.62
C ASP A 12 37.54 -42.11 -8.88
N ALA A 13 37.72 -41.02 -9.64
CA ALA A 13 38.77 -39.96 -9.63
C ALA A 13 38.14 -38.58 -9.99
N ARG A 14 38.61 -37.41 -9.51
CA ARG A 14 39.73 -36.56 -10.00
C ARG A 14 39.61 -36.11 -11.46
N CYS A 15 40.06 -34.95 -11.95
CA CYS A 15 40.61 -33.68 -11.39
C CYS A 15 40.84 -32.73 -12.58
N LEU A 16 40.98 -31.41 -12.38
CA LEU A 16 42.13 -30.60 -12.89
C LEU A 16 42.13 -29.16 -12.34
N ARG A 17 43.28 -28.46 -12.42
CA ARG A 17 43.66 -27.29 -11.58
C ARG A 17 44.18 -26.07 -12.37
N ALA A 18 43.95 -24.86 -11.84
CA ALA A 18 44.79 -23.63 -11.90
C ALA A 18 44.15 -22.54 -10.98
N ARG A 19 44.76 -21.44 -10.51
CA ARG A 19 46.14 -21.04 -10.12
C ARG A 19 45.99 -19.87 -9.09
N PRO A 20 46.80 -19.74 -8.00
CA PRO A 20 46.49 -18.78 -6.91
C PRO A 20 47.44 -17.55 -6.77
N SER A 21 46.88 -16.44 -6.23
CA SER A 21 47.53 -15.31 -5.50
C SER A 21 48.43 -14.32 -6.29
N PRO A 22 48.63 -13.04 -5.85
CA PRO A 22 49.10 -12.68 -4.49
C PRO A 22 48.61 -11.38 -3.78
N ALA A 23 48.57 -11.46 -2.43
CA ALA A 23 49.13 -10.55 -1.39
C ALA A 23 48.64 -9.10 -1.10
N ARG A 24 48.90 -8.69 0.17
CA ARG A 24 48.54 -7.44 0.90
C ARG A 24 49.75 -6.51 1.18
N GLY A 25 49.47 -5.31 1.73
CA GLY A 25 50.31 -4.58 2.72
C GLY A 25 49.69 -3.21 3.07
N ARG A 26 49.85 -2.52 4.22
CA ARG A 26 50.46 -2.69 5.58
C ARG A 26 49.64 -1.77 6.56
N GLY A 27 49.75 -1.69 7.89
CA GLY A 27 50.46 -2.34 9.01
C GLY A 27 49.53 -2.31 10.25
N VAL A 28 49.85 -1.98 11.52
CA VAL A 28 51.07 -1.80 12.34
C VAL A 28 50.74 -2.29 13.79
N THR A 29 51.52 -3.26 14.28
CA THR A 29 51.86 -3.72 15.67
C THR A 29 51.13 -3.17 16.92
N ALA A 30 50.58 -4.01 17.83
CA ALA A 30 51.20 -4.67 19.03
C ALA A 30 51.13 -3.79 20.33
N THR A 31 51.10 -4.27 21.58
CA THR A 31 51.59 -5.52 22.22
C THR A 31 50.79 -5.82 23.52
N ALA A 32 50.92 -7.01 24.14
CA ALA A 32 50.24 -7.41 25.38
C ALA A 32 51.21 -7.66 26.57
N HIS A 33 50.72 -7.59 27.82
CA HIS A 33 51.36 -8.23 29.00
C HIS A 33 50.34 -8.61 30.09
N LEU A 34 50.51 -9.80 30.69
CA LEU A 34 49.90 -10.25 31.95
C LEU A 34 50.78 -9.84 33.15
N LEU A 35 50.23 -9.75 34.37
CA LEU A 35 50.46 -10.76 35.44
C LEU A 35 49.65 -10.54 36.73
N CYS A 36 49.49 -11.61 37.50
CA CYS A 36 48.75 -11.71 38.77
C CYS A 36 49.59 -11.30 40.00
N ALA A 37 48.94 -11.04 41.16
CA ALA A 37 49.06 -11.93 42.35
C ALA A 37 48.28 -11.47 43.60
N TYR A 38 47.80 -12.47 44.35
CA TYR A 38 47.11 -12.51 45.65
C TYR A 38 47.82 -11.86 46.87
N LEU A 39 47.04 -11.57 47.93
CA LEU A 39 47.22 -11.94 49.37
C LEU A 39 45.95 -11.47 50.15
N LEU A 40 45.59 -11.91 51.38
CA LEU A 40 45.24 -13.22 51.96
C LEU A 40 44.77 -13.00 53.44
N GLY A 41 43.62 -13.57 53.86
CA GLY A 41 43.21 -13.79 55.28
C GLY A 41 42.67 -12.58 56.09
N CYS A 42 41.97 -12.72 57.22
CA CYS A 42 41.30 -13.85 57.91
C CYS A 42 40.35 -13.30 59.01
N GLY A 43 39.25 -13.97 59.36
CA GLY A 43 38.41 -13.59 60.53
C GLY A 43 37.04 -14.29 60.57
N GLY A 44 36.66 -14.84 61.73
CA GLY A 44 35.48 -15.71 61.91
C GLY A 44 34.20 -15.03 62.48
N PRO A 45 33.18 -15.82 62.86
CA PRO A 45 31.79 -15.38 63.03
C PRO A 45 31.39 -15.02 64.47
N SER A 46 30.26 -14.34 64.64
CA SER A 46 29.51 -14.26 65.90
C SER A 46 28.01 -14.03 65.66
N ASP A 47 27.18 -14.80 66.35
CA ASP A 47 25.71 -14.71 66.34
C ASP A 47 25.16 -13.48 67.08
N GLY A 48 23.91 -13.09 66.79
CA GLY A 48 23.17 -12.06 67.54
C GLY A 48 21.79 -11.75 66.96
N GLU A 49 20.74 -12.02 67.71
CA GLU A 49 19.34 -11.71 67.36
C GLU A 49 19.04 -10.19 67.41
N PRO A 50 18.00 -9.69 66.71
CA PRO A 50 17.69 -8.25 66.64
C PRO A 50 16.58 -7.81 67.61
N GLU A 51 16.75 -6.66 68.27
CA GLU A 51 15.76 -5.58 68.56
C GLU A 51 16.26 -4.64 69.68
N PRO A 52 15.70 -3.41 69.86
CA PRO A 52 14.78 -2.65 69.01
C PRO A 52 15.34 -1.27 68.57
N ALA A 53 14.59 -0.54 67.74
CA ALA A 53 15.01 0.73 67.14
C ALA A 53 14.86 1.97 68.05
N PRO A 54 15.73 2.99 67.90
CA PRO A 54 15.43 4.38 68.24
C PRO A 54 15.07 5.21 66.99
N GLU A 55 14.29 6.28 67.20
CA GLU A 55 13.71 7.14 66.15
C GLU A 55 14.77 7.92 65.32
N PRO A 56 14.49 8.24 64.03
CA PRO A 56 15.41 8.98 63.19
C PRO A 56 15.44 10.47 63.57
N ALA A 57 16.62 10.96 63.95
CA ALA A 57 16.88 12.40 64.08
C ALA A 57 16.79 13.08 62.69
N ALA A 58 16.18 14.26 62.66
CA ALA A 58 16.05 15.05 61.44
C ALA A 58 17.41 15.62 60.98
N GLY A 59 17.76 15.42 59.71
CA GLY A 59 18.89 16.08 59.06
C GLY A 59 19.81 15.13 58.28
N SER A 60 19.43 14.81 57.04
CA SER A 60 20.38 14.40 56.00
C SER A 60 20.22 15.32 54.80
N GLU A 61 21.33 15.84 54.29
CA GLU A 61 21.36 16.72 53.13
C GLU A 61 20.68 16.08 51.92
N ALA A 62 19.85 16.83 51.21
CA ALA A 62 19.17 16.32 50.02
C ALA A 62 20.19 16.07 48.91
N SER A 63 20.32 14.81 48.48
CA SER A 63 21.11 14.41 47.32
C SER A 63 20.81 15.30 46.12
N THR A 64 21.84 15.93 45.56
CA THR A 64 21.78 16.71 44.31
C THR A 64 21.76 15.83 43.05
N ALA A 65 21.79 14.50 43.20
CA ALA A 65 21.66 13.55 42.10
C ALA A 65 20.20 13.13 41.89
N CYS A 66 19.83 12.99 40.61
CA CYS A 66 18.49 12.57 40.20
C CYS A 66 18.11 11.19 40.76
N PRO A 67 16.90 11.01 41.30
CA PRO A 67 16.45 9.69 41.74
C PRO A 67 16.32 8.77 40.53
N ALA A 68 16.84 7.55 40.63
CA ALA A 68 16.76 6.57 39.54
C ALA A 68 15.30 6.22 39.18
N GLN A 69 14.41 6.21 40.18
CA GLN A 69 12.99 5.92 40.04
C GLN A 69 12.17 6.76 41.01
N ALA A 70 11.00 7.21 40.57
CA ALA A 70 10.00 7.92 41.38
C ALA A 70 8.59 7.49 40.98
N ARG A 71 7.60 7.76 41.85
CA ARG A 71 6.17 7.55 41.51
C ARG A 71 5.69 8.71 40.62
N ALA A 72 5.02 8.40 39.53
CA ALA A 72 4.36 9.39 38.70
C ALA A 72 3.22 10.08 39.47
N PRO A 73 2.94 11.36 39.19
CA PRO A 73 1.79 12.05 39.80
C PRO A 73 0.47 11.35 39.45
N GLU A 74 -0.55 11.56 40.30
CA GLU A 74 -1.89 10.97 40.14
C GLU A 74 -2.52 11.37 38.79
N ARG A 75 -2.41 12.65 38.45
CA ARG A 75 -2.65 13.17 37.10
C ARG A 75 -1.32 13.43 36.42
N LEU A 76 -1.12 12.87 35.23
CA LEU A 76 0.13 12.96 34.48
C LEU A 76 0.37 14.39 33.93
N PRO A 77 1.61 14.77 33.61
CA PRO A 77 1.90 16.04 32.91
C PRO A 77 1.03 16.20 31.66
N GLY A 78 0.61 17.45 31.37
CA GLY A 78 -0.27 17.77 30.25
C GLY A 78 -1.74 17.36 30.40
N VAL A 79 -2.09 16.54 31.39
CA VAL A 79 -3.47 16.06 31.58
C VAL A 79 -4.28 17.03 32.45
N LEU A 80 -5.50 17.33 32.03
CA LEU A 80 -6.49 18.11 32.78
C LEU A 80 -7.57 17.20 33.38
N ALA A 81 -8.26 17.64 34.43
CA ALA A 81 -9.32 16.85 35.08
C ALA A 81 -10.46 16.45 34.13
N GLU A 82 -10.74 17.25 33.11
CA GLU A 82 -11.74 16.95 32.09
C GLU A 82 -11.29 15.86 31.09
N HIS A 83 -9.97 15.66 30.91
CA HIS A 83 -9.42 14.62 30.05
C HIS A 83 -9.65 13.21 30.61
N GLU A 84 -9.97 13.10 31.90
CA GLU A 84 -10.26 11.82 32.58
C GLU A 84 -11.76 11.47 32.51
N ARG A 85 -12.58 12.26 31.80
CA ARG A 85 -14.03 12.08 31.68
C ARG A 85 -14.45 11.62 30.28
N LEU A 86 -15.31 10.60 30.21
CA LEU A 86 -15.80 10.04 28.94
C LEU A 86 -16.59 11.06 28.10
N ASP A 87 -17.43 11.89 28.71
CA ASP A 87 -18.29 12.86 28.01
C ASP A 87 -17.49 13.94 27.26
N TYR A 88 -16.32 14.31 27.78
CA TYR A 88 -15.38 15.20 27.08
C TYR A 88 -14.93 14.56 25.76
N TRP A 89 -14.43 13.32 25.80
CA TRP A 89 -13.92 12.64 24.61
C TRP A 89 -15.00 12.24 23.60
N ILE A 90 -16.22 11.90 24.06
CA ILE A 90 -17.38 11.75 23.18
C ILE A 90 -17.66 13.06 22.42
N THR A 91 -17.57 14.21 23.10
CA THR A 91 -17.79 15.53 22.48
C THR A 91 -16.68 15.88 21.48
N ARG A 92 -15.40 15.60 21.82
CA ARG A 92 -14.27 15.81 20.91
C ARG A 92 -14.32 14.89 19.69
N ALA A 93 -14.71 13.62 19.87
CA ALA A 93 -14.74 12.61 18.82
C ALA A 93 -15.72 12.92 17.68
N ALA A 94 -16.72 13.77 17.91
CA ALA A 94 -17.63 14.28 16.86
C ALA A 94 -16.90 15.00 15.71
N ALA A 95 -15.69 15.51 15.94
CA ALA A 95 -14.83 16.08 14.89
C ALA A 95 -14.41 15.07 13.81
N TYR A 96 -14.48 13.76 14.10
CA TYR A 96 -14.19 12.66 13.16
C TYR A 96 -15.46 12.06 12.53
N GLY A 97 -16.61 12.70 12.73
CA GLY A 97 -17.93 12.27 12.26
C GLY A 97 -18.82 11.76 13.40
N ASP A 98 -20.00 11.24 13.04
CA ASP A 98 -20.94 10.67 14.00
C ASP A 98 -20.26 9.57 14.85
N VAL A 99 -20.44 9.68 16.17
CA VAL A 99 -19.84 8.80 17.18
C VAL A 99 -20.65 7.52 17.39
N ASP A 100 -21.92 7.52 17.01
CA ASP A 100 -22.85 6.40 17.11
C ASP A 100 -23.02 5.64 15.78
N ALA A 101 -22.61 6.24 14.66
CA ALA A 101 -22.53 5.55 13.38
C ALA A 101 -21.56 4.35 13.43
N PRO A 102 -21.92 3.19 12.84
CA PRO A 102 -21.00 2.06 12.69
C PRO A 102 -19.73 2.45 11.90
N LEU A 103 -18.58 2.17 12.50
CA LEU A 103 -17.28 2.12 11.81
C LEU A 103 -17.08 0.76 11.13
N LEU A 104 -17.60 -0.29 11.76
CA LEU A 104 -17.83 -1.61 11.19
C LEU A 104 -19.22 -2.09 11.64
N SER A 105 -19.99 -2.67 10.73
CA SER A 105 -21.20 -3.44 11.05
C SER A 105 -20.87 -4.73 11.80
N ALA A 106 -21.88 -5.38 12.40
CA ALA A 106 -21.67 -6.67 13.07
C ALA A 106 -21.18 -7.78 12.13
N ASP A 107 -21.61 -7.75 10.85
CA ASP A 107 -21.16 -8.69 9.82
C ASP A 107 -19.71 -8.42 9.40
N GLU A 108 -19.32 -7.15 9.17
CA GLU A 108 -17.94 -6.79 8.86
C GLU A 108 -16.97 -7.12 10.01
N VAL A 109 -17.45 -7.00 11.27
CA VAL A 109 -16.71 -7.45 12.45
C VAL A 109 -16.54 -8.98 12.46
N ARG A 110 -17.58 -9.74 12.10
CA ARG A 110 -17.50 -11.21 11.96
C ARG A 110 -16.53 -11.61 10.85
N ASP A 111 -16.59 -10.98 9.68
CA ASP A 111 -15.69 -11.26 8.54
C ASP A 111 -14.24 -10.85 8.87
N HIS A 112 -14.03 -9.77 9.64
CA HIS A 112 -12.71 -9.40 10.17
C HIS A 112 -12.19 -10.43 11.18
N ALA A 113 -13.02 -10.92 12.10
CA ALA A 113 -12.65 -11.97 13.04
C ALA A 113 -12.29 -13.29 12.32
N LEU A 114 -13.05 -13.66 11.28
CA LEU A 114 -12.73 -14.79 10.40
C LEU A 114 -11.39 -14.57 9.68
N SER A 115 -11.12 -13.37 9.15
CA SER A 115 -9.85 -13.04 8.51
C SER A 115 -8.67 -13.21 9.48
N MET A 116 -8.76 -12.70 10.71
CA MET A 116 -7.71 -12.89 11.72
C MET A 116 -7.48 -14.36 12.08
N ALA A 117 -8.55 -15.17 12.14
CA ALA A 117 -8.44 -16.61 12.38
C ALA A 117 -7.79 -17.38 11.20
N HIS A 118 -8.01 -16.93 9.95
CA HIS A 118 -7.45 -17.55 8.74
C HIS A 118 -6.04 -17.05 8.37
N ALA A 119 -5.68 -15.82 8.76
CA ALA A 119 -4.33 -15.26 8.57
C ALA A 119 -3.23 -16.02 9.33
N GLY A 120 -3.60 -16.97 10.19
CA GLY A 120 -2.72 -18.01 10.75
C GLY A 120 -2.23 -19.05 9.73
N GLY A 121 -2.76 -19.04 8.51
CA GLY A 121 -2.33 -19.88 7.39
C GLY A 121 -0.88 -19.60 6.99
N ASP A 122 0.01 -20.52 7.37
CA ASP A 122 1.45 -20.59 7.09
C ASP A 122 2.41 -19.69 7.89
N ASP A 123 2.12 -18.42 8.18
CA ASP A 123 3.09 -17.53 8.89
C ASP A 123 2.62 -16.98 10.26
N GLY A 124 1.41 -17.32 10.72
CA GLY A 124 0.84 -16.76 11.96
C GLY A 124 0.99 -17.63 13.23
N PRO A 125 0.78 -17.04 14.42
CA PRO A 125 0.88 -17.74 15.71
C PRO A 125 -0.31 -18.69 15.95
N ILE A 126 -0.01 -19.93 16.32
CA ILE A 126 -0.98 -21.05 16.45
C ILE A 126 -2.01 -20.87 17.58
N GLY A 127 -1.81 -19.86 18.44
CA GLY A 127 -2.77 -19.43 19.44
C GLY A 127 -3.83 -18.43 18.95
N GLN A 128 -3.89 -18.11 17.66
CA GLN A 128 -4.87 -17.17 17.06
C GLN A 128 -5.69 -17.80 15.92
N VAL A 129 -5.67 -19.12 15.80
CA VAL A 129 -6.60 -19.85 14.93
C VAL A 129 -7.83 -20.28 15.73
N ASP A 130 -8.92 -20.51 15.01
CA ASP A 130 -10.12 -21.14 15.55
C ASP A 130 -9.80 -22.49 16.23
N LEU A 131 -10.33 -22.69 17.44
CA LEU A 131 -10.04 -23.87 18.26
C LEU A 131 -10.66 -25.15 17.71
N LEU A 132 -11.69 -25.06 16.87
CA LEU A 132 -12.31 -26.20 16.20
C LEU A 132 -11.59 -26.61 14.90
N GLU A 133 -10.70 -25.76 14.37
CA GLU A 133 -9.94 -26.09 13.16
C GLU A 133 -8.83 -27.12 13.46
N PRO A 134 -8.60 -28.11 12.56
CA PRO A 134 -7.62 -29.17 12.75
C PRO A 134 -6.22 -28.65 13.08
N LEU A 135 -5.64 -29.16 14.17
CA LEU A 135 -4.33 -28.70 14.63
C LEU A 135 -3.19 -29.17 13.70
N ARG A 136 -2.48 -28.20 13.14
CA ARG A 136 -1.23 -28.39 12.39
C ARG A 136 -0.06 -28.68 13.33
N THR A 137 0.15 -29.96 13.64
CA THR A 137 1.21 -30.43 14.56
C THR A 137 2.62 -30.14 14.07
N ASP A 138 2.81 -30.10 12.75
CA ASP A 138 4.03 -29.67 12.06
C ASP A 138 4.38 -28.21 12.41
N ARG A 139 3.42 -27.30 12.27
CA ARG A 139 3.59 -25.88 12.64
C ARG A 139 3.78 -25.74 14.15
N LEU A 140 3.06 -26.53 14.96
CA LEU A 140 3.18 -26.49 16.43
C LEU A 140 4.59 -26.86 16.91
N LEU A 141 5.20 -27.88 16.31
CA LEU A 141 6.58 -28.25 16.59
C LEU A 141 7.56 -27.12 16.24
N THR A 142 7.39 -26.48 15.09
CA THR A 142 8.22 -25.34 14.66
C THR A 142 8.10 -24.18 15.65
N SER A 143 6.88 -23.73 15.97
CA SER A 143 6.65 -22.58 16.85
C SER A 143 7.18 -22.79 18.28
N VAL A 144 7.03 -24.00 18.83
CA VAL A 144 7.62 -24.35 20.14
C VAL A 144 9.15 -24.35 20.08
N ASN A 145 9.74 -24.91 19.03
CA ASN A 145 11.19 -24.96 18.86
C ASN A 145 11.84 -23.58 18.66
N GLU A 146 11.19 -22.67 17.92
CA GLU A 146 11.62 -21.29 17.74
C GLU A 146 11.62 -20.54 19.08
N ARG A 147 10.52 -20.65 19.84
CA ARG A 147 10.42 -20.07 21.19
C ARG A 147 11.52 -20.63 22.10
N PHE A 148 11.76 -21.93 22.08
CA PHE A 148 12.80 -22.57 22.89
C PHE A 148 14.21 -22.18 22.47
N ALA A 149 14.45 -21.92 21.17
CA ALA A 149 15.72 -21.42 20.67
C ALA A 149 16.02 -20.01 21.20
N PHE A 150 15.06 -19.09 21.08
CA PHE A 150 15.16 -17.73 21.63
C PHE A 150 15.42 -17.75 23.14
N LEU A 151 14.63 -18.51 23.90
CA LEU A 151 14.77 -18.59 25.36
C LEU A 151 16.15 -19.15 25.76
N ARG A 152 16.59 -20.23 25.11
CA ARG A 152 17.90 -20.84 25.38
C ARG A 152 19.06 -19.86 25.15
N GLU A 153 18.99 -19.01 24.13
CA GLU A 153 19.98 -17.95 23.91
C GLU A 153 19.99 -16.91 25.05
N ARG A 154 18.81 -16.46 25.50
CA ARG A 154 18.67 -15.50 26.60
C ARG A 154 19.17 -16.07 27.94
N PHE A 155 18.88 -17.33 28.24
CA PHE A 155 19.41 -18.01 29.43
C PHE A 155 20.90 -18.37 29.31
N ALA A 156 21.45 -18.54 28.10
CA ALA A 156 22.89 -18.79 27.89
C ALA A 156 23.73 -17.52 28.01
N SER A 157 23.19 -16.38 27.57
CA SER A 157 23.83 -15.05 27.64
C SER A 157 23.71 -14.37 29.01
N GLY A 158 22.98 -14.95 29.96
CA GLY A 158 22.68 -14.32 31.26
C GLY A 158 21.67 -13.17 31.16
N ALA A 159 21.00 -13.00 30.02
CA ALA A 159 19.96 -11.99 29.83
C ALA A 159 18.68 -12.30 30.65
N PHE A 160 18.49 -13.56 31.06
CA PHE A 160 17.47 -13.97 32.02
C PHE A 160 18.07 -14.73 33.21
N VAL A 161 17.60 -14.36 34.41
CA VAL A 161 18.01 -14.89 35.73
C VAL A 161 16.79 -15.37 36.53
N HIS A 162 17.04 -16.10 37.61
CA HIS A 162 16.03 -16.42 38.63
C HIS A 162 15.64 -15.17 39.45
N ALA A 163 14.59 -15.26 40.27
CA ALA A 163 14.10 -14.15 41.09
C ALA A 163 15.15 -13.62 42.09
N ASP A 164 16.01 -14.50 42.61
CA ASP A 164 17.14 -14.14 43.48
C ASP A 164 18.31 -13.48 42.70
N GLY A 165 18.33 -13.57 41.37
CA GLY A 165 19.42 -13.14 40.49
C GLY A 165 20.38 -14.26 40.07
N GLY A 166 20.15 -15.50 40.51
CA GLY A 166 20.96 -16.65 40.14
C GLY A 166 20.87 -16.98 38.63
N PRO A 167 21.95 -17.51 38.02
CA PRO A 167 21.94 -17.97 36.64
C PRO A 167 21.25 -19.33 36.51
N TRP A 168 20.49 -19.52 35.43
CA TRP A 168 19.86 -20.80 35.11
C TRP A 168 20.91 -21.88 34.78
N SER A 169 20.81 -23.04 35.41
CA SER A 169 21.79 -24.13 35.28
C SER A 169 21.79 -24.80 33.90
N GLY A 170 22.82 -25.60 33.62
CA GLY A 170 22.84 -26.46 32.44
C GLY A 170 21.73 -27.53 32.44
N GLU A 171 21.23 -27.90 33.61
CA GLU A 171 20.16 -28.89 33.80
C GLU A 171 18.78 -28.33 33.49
N GLU A 172 18.41 -27.21 34.10
CA GLU A 172 17.10 -26.57 33.89
C GLU A 172 16.91 -26.18 32.41
N ARG A 173 17.98 -25.71 31.76
CA ARG A 173 17.98 -25.39 30.33
C ARG A 173 17.75 -26.60 29.42
N ARG A 174 17.84 -27.86 29.91
CA ARG A 174 17.45 -29.08 29.15
C ARG A 174 15.94 -29.17 28.88
N ALA A 175 15.11 -28.44 29.63
CA ALA A 175 13.68 -28.31 29.34
C ALA A 175 13.44 -27.60 27.99
N LEU A 176 14.37 -26.74 27.56
CA LEU A 176 14.34 -25.96 26.32
C LEU A 176 15.22 -26.56 25.20
N ARG A 177 15.45 -27.88 25.25
CA ARG A 177 16.11 -28.61 24.15
C ARG A 177 15.23 -28.54 22.89
N ARG A 178 15.87 -28.55 21.72
CA ARG A 178 15.15 -28.75 20.46
C ARG A 178 14.44 -30.12 20.49
N LEU A 179 13.21 -30.14 20.00
CA LEU A 179 12.38 -31.32 19.87
C LEU A 179 12.34 -31.75 18.40
N ASP A 180 12.53 -33.06 18.15
CA ASP A 180 12.33 -33.66 16.82
C ASP A 180 10.87 -34.09 16.60
N THR A 181 10.14 -34.36 17.70
CA THR A 181 8.70 -34.65 17.73
C THR A 181 8.06 -34.02 18.96
N LEU A 182 6.76 -33.71 18.89
CA LEU A 182 5.97 -33.30 20.06
C LEU A 182 5.65 -34.51 20.95
N PRO A 183 5.40 -34.31 22.26
CA PRO A 183 4.68 -35.29 23.07
C PRO A 183 3.32 -35.64 22.44
N PRO A 184 2.72 -36.80 22.75
CA PRO A 184 1.46 -37.23 22.16
C PRO A 184 0.37 -36.15 22.26
N VAL A 185 -0.04 -35.65 21.09
CA VAL A 185 -1.01 -34.57 20.96
C VAL A 185 -2.41 -35.18 20.85
N ALA A 186 -3.26 -34.85 21.81
CA ALA A 186 -4.66 -35.26 21.87
C ALA A 186 -5.50 -34.03 22.29
N PRO A 187 -5.91 -33.18 21.33
CA PRO A 187 -6.65 -31.96 21.65
C PRO A 187 -7.97 -32.27 22.37
N SER A 188 -8.20 -31.61 23.51
CA SER A 188 -9.47 -31.67 24.24
C SER A 188 -9.88 -30.27 24.66
N LEU A 189 -11.15 -29.93 24.44
CA LEU A 189 -11.69 -28.60 24.70
C LEU A 189 -12.26 -28.54 26.12
N HIS A 190 -11.84 -27.55 26.89
CA HIS A 190 -12.26 -27.31 28.27
C HIS A 190 -12.62 -25.84 28.47
N VAL A 191 -13.23 -25.53 29.61
CA VAL A 191 -13.47 -24.15 30.07
C VAL A 191 -12.77 -23.94 31.41
N ALA A 192 -12.10 -22.80 31.57
CA ALA A 192 -11.48 -22.41 32.84
C ALA A 192 -12.56 -22.12 33.90
N LEU A 193 -12.44 -22.70 35.09
CA LEU A 193 -13.36 -22.47 36.21
C LEU A 193 -12.87 -21.34 37.13
N GLU A 194 -11.56 -21.17 37.21
CA GLU A 194 -10.85 -20.13 37.96
C GLU A 194 -9.83 -19.45 37.03
N PRO A 195 -9.16 -18.34 37.43
CA PRO A 195 -8.06 -17.77 36.64
C PRO A 195 -6.91 -18.79 36.46
N ILE A 196 -6.43 -18.98 35.24
CA ILE A 196 -5.33 -19.91 34.94
C ILE A 196 -4.15 -19.14 34.33
N ASP A 197 -2.99 -19.21 34.99
CA ASP A 197 -1.73 -18.72 34.44
C ASP A 197 -1.31 -19.51 33.19
N LEU A 198 -1.12 -18.80 32.09
CA LEU A 198 -0.54 -19.34 30.86
C LEU A 198 0.93 -18.92 30.77
N ARG A 199 1.83 -19.88 30.92
CA ARG A 199 3.29 -19.68 30.95
C ARG A 199 3.91 -19.75 29.54
N CYS A 200 4.87 -18.88 29.25
CA CYS A 200 5.53 -18.85 27.95
C CYS A 200 6.45 -20.05 27.72
N ALA A 201 7.13 -20.48 28.79
CA ALA A 201 8.09 -21.59 28.84
C ALA A 201 7.55 -22.72 29.74
N PRO A 202 8.06 -23.96 29.61
CA PRO A 202 7.64 -25.10 30.44
C PRO A 202 8.30 -25.05 31.83
N PHE A 203 8.08 -23.96 32.56
CA PHE A 203 8.51 -23.74 33.94
C PHE A 203 7.33 -23.19 34.74
N GLU A 204 7.16 -23.66 35.98
CA GLU A 204 6.17 -23.09 36.91
C GLU A 204 6.63 -21.73 37.46
N THR A 205 7.93 -21.53 37.64
CA THR A 205 8.52 -20.29 38.14
C THR A 205 8.74 -19.24 37.05
N GLY A 206 8.83 -17.98 37.47
CA GLY A 206 9.20 -16.86 36.59
C GLY A 206 10.68 -16.77 36.26
N TYR A 207 11.01 -15.95 35.26
CA TYR A 207 12.38 -15.52 34.96
C TYR A 207 12.43 -14.02 34.65
N PHE A 208 13.53 -13.38 35.02
CA PHE A 208 13.63 -11.91 35.11
C PHE A 208 14.87 -11.39 34.40
N THR A 209 14.89 -10.10 34.07
CA THR A 209 16.10 -9.42 33.61
C THR A 209 17.07 -9.18 34.78
N PRO A 210 18.38 -8.94 34.55
CA PRO A 210 19.36 -8.72 35.63
C PRO A 210 19.05 -7.53 36.57
N THR A 211 18.17 -6.62 36.15
CA THR A 211 17.62 -5.55 37.00
C THR A 211 16.73 -6.06 38.15
N ARG A 212 16.20 -7.28 38.05
CA ARG A 212 15.31 -7.94 39.02
C ARG A 212 14.08 -7.12 39.42
N ASP A 213 13.49 -6.42 38.46
CA ASP A 213 12.13 -5.89 38.62
C ASP A 213 11.15 -7.08 38.56
N LEU A 214 10.67 -7.50 39.73
CA LEU A 214 9.85 -8.69 39.91
C LEU A 214 8.42 -8.52 39.40
N ASP A 215 7.98 -7.28 39.13
CA ASP A 215 6.69 -6.99 38.49
C ASP A 215 6.65 -7.48 37.03
N PHE A 216 7.81 -7.83 36.45
CA PHE A 216 7.97 -8.26 35.06
C PHE A 216 8.43 -9.73 34.95
N ASP A 217 7.65 -10.65 35.48
CA ASP A 217 7.82 -12.09 35.21
C ASP A 217 7.74 -12.38 33.71
N ARG A 218 8.88 -12.60 33.06
CA ARG A 218 8.95 -12.83 31.61
C ARG A 218 8.39 -14.20 31.19
N ASN A 219 8.05 -15.07 32.15
CA ASN A 219 7.33 -16.32 31.90
C ASN A 219 5.80 -16.13 31.93
N ALA A 220 5.27 -15.06 32.53
CA ALA A 220 3.85 -14.76 32.51
C ALA A 220 3.44 -14.32 31.10
N CYS A 221 2.80 -15.22 30.34
CA CYS A 221 2.43 -14.99 28.94
C CYS A 221 1.04 -14.34 28.80
N SER A 222 0.11 -14.76 29.66
CA SER A 222 -1.27 -14.26 29.80
C SER A 222 -1.90 -14.96 31.01
N THR A 223 -3.04 -14.47 31.49
CA THR A 223 -3.96 -15.26 32.32
C THR A 223 -5.22 -15.58 31.50
N VAL A 224 -5.77 -16.78 31.67
CA VAL A 224 -7.08 -17.18 31.14
C VAL A 224 -8.14 -16.88 32.19
N ARG A 225 -9.25 -16.24 31.80
CA ARG A 225 -10.33 -15.91 32.74
C ARG A 225 -11.24 -17.11 33.02
N PRO A 226 -11.92 -17.12 34.18
CA PRO A 226 -13.07 -17.98 34.38
C PRO A 226 -14.07 -17.85 33.22
N GLN A 227 -14.59 -18.99 32.78
CA GLN A 227 -15.48 -19.19 31.64
C GLN A 227 -14.87 -18.99 30.24
N GLU A 228 -13.57 -18.66 30.11
CA GLU A 228 -12.89 -18.73 28.80
C GLU A 228 -12.51 -20.17 28.42
N VAL A 229 -12.52 -20.43 27.11
CA VAL A 229 -12.22 -21.75 26.53
C VAL A 229 -10.72 -21.98 26.41
N VAL A 230 -10.29 -23.19 26.82
CA VAL A 230 -8.90 -23.67 26.76
C VAL A 230 -8.89 -25.02 26.05
N GLN A 231 -8.10 -25.15 24.98
CA GLN A 231 -7.84 -26.44 24.37
C GLN A 231 -6.52 -27.01 24.91
N VAL A 232 -6.60 -28.07 25.69
CA VAL A 232 -5.43 -28.84 26.17
C VAL A 232 -4.93 -29.69 25.01
N LEU A 233 -3.65 -29.58 24.66
CA LEU A 233 -3.07 -30.21 23.47
C LEU A 233 -2.27 -31.46 23.82
N ALA A 234 -1.43 -31.40 24.86
CA ALA A 234 -0.57 -32.50 25.29
C ALA A 234 -0.18 -32.36 26.76
N ARG A 235 0.09 -33.49 27.42
CA ARG A 235 0.82 -33.49 28.71
C ARG A 235 2.30 -33.20 28.45
N TRP A 236 2.93 -32.44 29.34
CA TRP A 236 4.32 -32.03 29.24
C TRP A 236 5.12 -32.52 30.46
N PRO A 237 6.42 -32.85 30.31
CA PRO A 237 7.28 -33.17 31.45
C PRO A 237 7.29 -32.03 32.48
N GLY A 238 7.29 -32.39 33.77
CA GLY A 238 7.39 -31.42 34.88
C GLY A 238 6.06 -30.91 35.44
N GLY A 239 4.95 -31.66 35.31
CA GLY A 239 3.66 -31.28 35.91
C GLY A 239 2.87 -30.24 35.13
N LEU A 240 3.17 -30.07 33.84
CA LEU A 240 2.59 -29.05 32.98
C LEU A 240 1.80 -29.66 31.82
N ARG A 241 0.87 -28.88 31.26
CA ARG A 241 0.12 -29.21 30.04
C ARG A 241 0.37 -28.12 29.00
N LEU A 242 0.67 -28.52 27.77
CA LEU A 242 0.68 -27.60 26.63
C LEU A 242 -0.78 -27.32 26.25
N ALA A 243 -1.17 -26.04 26.24
CA ALA A 243 -2.54 -25.61 25.96
C ALA A 243 -2.56 -24.36 25.07
N ARG A 244 -3.64 -24.21 24.28
CA ARG A 244 -3.93 -23.00 23.52
C ARG A 244 -5.31 -22.43 23.86
N THR A 245 -5.42 -21.12 23.66
CA THR A 245 -6.63 -20.31 23.78
C THR A 245 -6.90 -19.65 22.43
N ARG A 246 -7.92 -18.79 22.34
CA ARG A 246 -8.21 -17.95 21.16
C ARG A 246 -7.16 -16.85 20.86
N TYR A 247 -6.26 -16.55 21.81
CA TYR A 247 -5.29 -15.44 21.68
C TYR A 247 -3.82 -15.81 21.93
N ALA A 248 -3.54 -16.91 22.63
CA ALA A 248 -2.20 -17.34 23.02
C ALA A 248 -2.05 -18.86 23.17
N ILE A 249 -0.79 -19.33 23.08
CA ILE A 249 -0.37 -20.72 23.31
C ILE A 249 0.79 -20.76 24.31
N GLY A 250 0.74 -21.68 25.27
CA GLY A 250 1.70 -21.80 26.36
C GLY A 250 1.45 -23.02 27.25
N PHE A 251 2.01 -22.99 28.44
CA PHE A 251 1.95 -24.08 29.41
C PHE A 251 1.07 -23.70 30.60
N ILE A 252 0.23 -24.62 31.06
CA ILE A 252 -0.59 -24.48 32.27
C ILE A 252 -0.24 -25.60 33.25
N ALA A 253 -0.45 -25.39 34.55
CA ALA A 253 -0.25 -26.45 35.55
C ALA A 253 -1.19 -27.65 35.29
N ASP A 254 -0.74 -28.87 35.60
CA ASP A 254 -1.59 -30.08 35.60
C ASP A 254 -2.80 -29.91 36.55
N ALA A 255 -2.62 -29.18 37.64
CA ALA A 255 -3.67 -28.87 38.63
C ALA A 255 -4.60 -27.70 38.23
N ALA A 256 -4.37 -27.02 37.10
CA ALA A 256 -5.18 -25.86 36.73
C ALA A 256 -6.68 -26.22 36.59
N ALA A 257 -7.54 -25.39 37.19
CA ALA A 257 -8.97 -25.61 37.37
C ALA A 257 -9.76 -25.54 36.06
N LEU A 258 -9.76 -26.65 35.33
CA LEU A 258 -10.54 -26.84 34.11
C LEU A 258 -11.82 -27.63 34.39
N SER A 259 -12.86 -27.34 33.61
CA SER A 259 -14.07 -28.15 33.55
C SER A 259 -13.80 -29.55 32.99
N PRO A 260 -14.76 -30.50 33.10
CA PRO A 260 -14.81 -31.64 32.18
C PRO A 260 -14.75 -31.19 30.71
N PRO A 261 -14.36 -32.06 29.76
CA PRO A 261 -14.38 -31.72 28.34
C PRO A 261 -15.74 -31.17 27.91
N VAL A 262 -15.73 -30.15 27.04
CA VAL A 262 -16.95 -29.56 26.46
C VAL A 262 -17.64 -30.63 25.59
N PRO A 263 -18.94 -30.91 25.79
CA PRO A 263 -19.67 -31.84 24.93
C PRO A 263 -19.71 -31.37 23.47
N VAL A 264 -19.61 -32.29 22.52
CA VAL A 264 -19.49 -32.02 21.07
C VAL A 264 -20.65 -31.16 20.54
N GLU A 265 -21.86 -31.39 21.05
CA GLU A 265 -23.07 -30.61 20.74
C GLU A 265 -23.01 -29.14 21.20
N HIS A 266 -22.03 -28.78 22.04
CA HIS A 266 -21.83 -27.44 22.58
C HIS A 266 -20.52 -26.78 22.14
N GLU A 267 -19.56 -27.51 21.56
CA GLU A 267 -18.27 -26.96 21.11
C GLU A 267 -18.44 -25.77 20.14
N GLN A 268 -19.37 -25.87 19.18
CA GLN A 268 -19.72 -24.78 18.26
C GLN A 268 -20.16 -23.51 19.02
N ALA A 269 -21.00 -23.66 20.06
CA ALA A 269 -21.46 -22.52 20.84
C ALA A 269 -20.33 -21.90 21.68
N PHE A 270 -19.49 -22.74 22.30
CA PHE A 270 -18.37 -22.27 23.14
C PHE A 270 -17.23 -21.61 22.34
N VAL A 271 -17.01 -21.97 21.08
CA VAL A 271 -15.95 -21.36 20.24
C VAL A 271 -16.48 -20.29 19.29
N ARG A 272 -17.58 -20.56 18.57
CA ARG A 272 -18.09 -19.75 17.45
C ARG A 272 -19.44 -19.07 17.69
N GLY A 273 -20.10 -19.32 18.82
CA GLY A 273 -21.43 -18.77 19.07
C GLY A 273 -21.46 -17.24 19.21
N PRO A 274 -22.64 -16.61 19.23
CA PRO A 274 -22.78 -15.29 19.83
C PRO A 274 -22.46 -15.39 21.33
N PHE A 275 -21.76 -14.40 21.89
CA PHE A 275 -21.41 -14.35 23.32
C PHE A 275 -22.02 -13.14 24.02
N VAL A 276 -22.24 -13.26 25.32
CA VAL A 276 -22.49 -12.13 26.23
C VAL A 276 -21.24 -11.92 27.10
N PHE A 277 -20.75 -10.68 27.13
CA PHE A 277 -19.65 -10.23 27.97
C PHE A 277 -20.19 -9.53 29.22
N MET A 278 -19.79 -9.98 30.40
CA MET A 278 -20.27 -9.44 31.67
C MET A 278 -19.42 -8.26 32.13
N ARG A 279 -20.02 -7.06 32.28
CA ARG A 279 -19.32 -5.88 32.81
C ARG A 279 -19.12 -5.93 34.33
N GLY A 280 -20.07 -6.53 35.06
CA GLY A 280 -20.01 -6.78 36.49
C GLY A 280 -20.08 -8.28 36.79
N ALA A 281 -20.04 -8.64 38.07
CA ALA A 281 -20.35 -10.02 38.48
C ALA A 281 -21.83 -10.34 38.23
N ALA A 282 -22.12 -11.59 37.86
CA ALA A 282 -23.46 -12.09 37.57
C ALA A 282 -23.61 -13.57 37.94
N THR A 283 -24.83 -14.08 37.97
CA THR A 283 -25.13 -15.50 38.17
C THR A 283 -25.94 -16.04 36.99
N LEU A 284 -25.45 -17.12 36.38
CA LEU A 284 -26.25 -17.94 35.47
C LEU A 284 -27.10 -18.91 36.30
N ARG A 285 -28.43 -18.84 36.18
CA ARG A 285 -29.39 -19.67 36.95
C ARG A 285 -30.04 -20.68 36.02
N GLY A 286 -29.72 -21.96 36.21
CA GLY A 286 -30.23 -23.09 35.43
C GLY A 286 -31.57 -23.63 35.91
N SER A 287 -32.28 -24.32 35.01
CA SER A 287 -33.65 -24.83 35.25
C SER A 287 -33.77 -25.92 36.33
N GLY A 288 -32.65 -26.55 36.73
CA GLY A 288 -32.59 -27.58 37.79
C GLY A 288 -32.01 -27.08 39.12
N GLY A 289 -31.92 -25.77 39.35
CA GLY A 289 -31.31 -25.19 40.56
C GLY A 289 -29.78 -25.10 40.54
N ALA A 290 -29.13 -25.68 39.53
CA ALA A 290 -27.71 -25.45 39.26
C ALA A 290 -27.44 -23.96 38.92
N SER A 291 -26.31 -23.42 39.37
CA SER A 291 -25.93 -22.04 39.08
C SER A 291 -24.42 -21.89 38.86
N VAL A 292 -24.04 -20.87 38.09
CA VAL A 292 -22.63 -20.52 37.82
C VAL A 292 -22.42 -19.05 38.13
N THR A 293 -21.46 -18.74 39.00
CA THR A 293 -21.02 -17.36 39.25
C THR A 293 -20.08 -16.93 38.13
N LEU A 294 -20.40 -15.81 37.49
CA LEU A 294 -19.63 -15.20 36.41
C LEU A 294 -18.94 -13.93 36.96
N PRO A 295 -17.60 -13.84 36.95
CA PRO A 295 -16.93 -12.60 37.31
C PRO A 295 -17.09 -11.52 36.24
N ALA A 296 -16.78 -10.27 36.59
CA ALA A 296 -16.60 -9.21 35.61
C ALA A 296 -15.51 -9.60 34.59
N GLY A 297 -15.79 -9.39 33.30
CA GLY A 297 -14.94 -9.82 32.19
C GLY A 297 -15.13 -11.28 31.75
N ALA A 298 -16.10 -12.01 32.32
CA ALA A 298 -16.50 -13.33 31.82
C ALA A 298 -17.27 -13.21 30.49
N ARG A 299 -17.06 -14.18 29.59
CA ARG A 299 -17.64 -14.23 28.24
C ARG A 299 -18.30 -15.60 28.03
N VAL A 300 -19.62 -15.62 27.94
CA VAL A 300 -20.43 -16.86 27.90
C VAL A 300 -21.27 -16.95 26.62
N PRO A 301 -21.42 -18.14 25.98
CA PRO A 301 -22.28 -18.29 24.81
C PRO A 301 -23.75 -17.98 25.10
N THR A 302 -24.45 -17.36 24.15
CA THR A 302 -25.88 -17.02 24.24
C THR A 302 -26.70 -17.71 23.13
N PRO A 303 -27.03 -19.00 23.25
CA PRO A 303 -27.67 -19.77 22.16
C PRO A 303 -29.07 -19.29 21.78
N ALA A 304 -29.72 -18.49 22.63
CA ALA A 304 -30.99 -17.81 22.36
C ALA A 304 -31.06 -16.50 23.19
N PRO A 305 -31.85 -15.50 22.78
CA PRO A 305 -31.98 -14.24 23.52
C PRO A 305 -32.37 -14.46 25.00
N GLY A 306 -31.53 -13.98 25.92
CA GLY A 306 -31.74 -14.10 27.36
C GLY A 306 -31.36 -15.45 27.98
N GLU A 307 -30.85 -16.41 27.19
CA GLU A 307 -30.26 -17.65 27.68
C GLU A 307 -28.74 -17.64 27.51
N ALA A 308 -28.01 -18.27 28.43
CA ALA A 308 -26.57 -18.46 28.31
C ALA A 308 -26.14 -19.88 28.72
N LEU A 309 -24.94 -20.26 28.27
CA LEU A 309 -24.24 -21.49 28.65
C LEU A 309 -23.03 -21.15 29.53
N GLY A 310 -22.88 -21.84 30.64
CA GLY A 310 -21.69 -21.80 31.49
C GLY A 310 -21.18 -23.21 31.78
N MET A 311 -19.94 -23.33 32.25
CA MET A 311 -19.34 -24.58 32.69
C MET A 311 -19.05 -24.58 34.18
N THR A 312 -19.25 -25.74 34.80
CA THR A 312 -18.89 -26.04 36.19
C THR A 312 -18.01 -27.30 36.23
N ALA A 313 -17.51 -27.64 37.41
CA ALA A 313 -16.87 -28.95 37.65
C ALA A 313 -17.81 -30.15 37.32
N MET A 314 -19.13 -29.93 37.31
CA MET A 314 -20.13 -30.96 36.97
C MET A 314 -20.59 -30.94 35.50
N GLY A 315 -20.04 -30.04 34.67
CA GLY A 315 -20.39 -29.89 33.25
C GLY A 315 -21.21 -28.63 32.93
N VAL A 316 -21.93 -28.68 31.81
CA VAL A 316 -22.65 -27.54 31.21
C VAL A 316 -23.87 -27.17 32.04
N VAL A 317 -24.03 -25.87 32.30
CA VAL A 317 -25.26 -25.26 32.84
C VAL A 317 -25.86 -24.36 31.77
N ARG A 318 -27.10 -24.65 31.36
CA ARG A 318 -27.93 -23.76 30.53
C ARG A 318 -28.93 -23.04 31.43
N GLY A 319 -29.03 -21.73 31.31
CA GLY A 319 -29.86 -20.92 32.20
C GLY A 319 -30.07 -19.48 31.73
N ARG A 320 -30.62 -18.65 32.63
CA ARG A 320 -30.73 -17.20 32.43
C ARG A 320 -29.74 -16.44 33.30
N LEU A 321 -29.20 -15.36 32.77
CA LEU A 321 -28.39 -14.41 33.52
C LEU A 321 -29.30 -13.55 34.42
N ASP A 322 -28.85 -13.24 35.64
CA ASP A 322 -29.55 -12.33 36.55
C ASP A 322 -29.07 -10.86 36.48
N ALA A 323 -28.12 -10.57 35.59
CA ALA A 323 -27.66 -9.23 35.25
C ALA A 323 -27.51 -9.09 33.73
N GLU A 324 -27.68 -7.87 33.22
CA GLU A 324 -27.45 -7.56 31.80
C GLU A 324 -25.95 -7.59 31.47
N GLY A 325 -25.63 -8.10 30.28
CA GLY A 325 -24.29 -8.08 29.71
C GLY A 325 -24.31 -7.54 28.29
N VAL A 326 -23.12 -7.38 27.69
CA VAL A 326 -22.95 -6.87 26.33
C VAL A 326 -22.94 -8.03 25.33
N LEU A 327 -23.90 -8.08 24.41
CA LEU A 327 -23.84 -8.98 23.26
C LEU A 327 -22.63 -8.61 22.40
N THR A 328 -21.75 -9.58 22.13
CA THR A 328 -20.52 -9.36 21.35
C THR A 328 -20.80 -9.16 19.86
N GLU A 329 -21.86 -9.76 19.31
CA GLU A 329 -22.32 -9.52 17.94
C GLU A 329 -23.01 -8.14 17.84
N ARG A 330 -22.21 -7.07 17.83
CA ARG A 330 -22.68 -5.70 17.74
C ARG A 330 -21.77 -4.85 16.84
N PRO A 331 -22.27 -3.78 16.21
CA PRO A 331 -21.43 -2.88 15.43
C PRO A 331 -20.37 -2.19 16.29
N LEU A 332 -19.20 -1.94 15.69
CA LEU A 332 -18.13 -1.16 16.31
C LEU A 332 -18.41 0.33 16.07
N THR A 333 -18.66 1.09 17.14
CA THR A 333 -18.91 2.55 17.09
C THR A 333 -17.88 3.29 17.94
N ARG A 334 -17.65 4.58 17.67
CA ARG A 334 -16.71 5.38 18.46
C ARG A 334 -17.16 5.52 19.91
N ARG A 335 -18.47 5.77 20.14
CA ARG A 335 -19.05 5.81 21.49
C ARG A 335 -18.84 4.48 22.21
N GLY A 336 -19.11 3.36 21.55
CA GLY A 336 -18.96 2.03 22.14
C GLY A 336 -17.54 1.81 22.64
N VAL A 337 -16.54 1.98 21.77
CA VAL A 337 -15.13 1.72 22.10
C VAL A 337 -14.62 2.65 23.21
N LEU A 338 -14.95 3.94 23.15
CA LEU A 338 -14.61 4.89 24.22
C LEU A 338 -15.31 4.53 25.54
N THR A 339 -16.54 4.03 25.51
CA THR A 339 -17.26 3.61 26.73
C THR A 339 -16.57 2.45 27.43
N GLU A 340 -16.21 1.39 26.71
CA GLU A 340 -15.51 0.25 27.34
C GLU A 340 -14.07 0.61 27.74
N ALA A 341 -13.40 1.53 27.02
CA ALA A 341 -12.07 2.03 27.37
C ALA A 341 -12.06 2.81 28.69
N PHE A 342 -12.95 3.79 28.84
CA PHE A 342 -13.03 4.61 30.06
C PHE A 342 -13.60 3.82 31.26
N ALA A 343 -14.36 2.74 31.04
CA ALA A 343 -14.76 1.82 32.11
C ALA A 343 -13.58 1.08 32.76
N LEU A 344 -12.39 1.08 32.14
CA LEU A 344 -11.15 0.49 32.64
C LEU A 344 -10.12 1.53 33.13
N LEU A 345 -10.46 2.83 33.13
CA LEU A 345 -9.56 3.90 33.59
C LEU A 345 -9.17 3.67 35.06
N GLY A 346 -7.88 3.87 35.38
CA GLY A 346 -7.34 3.67 36.71
C GLY A 346 -7.13 2.20 37.12
N THR A 347 -7.52 1.21 36.31
CA THR A 347 -7.24 -0.21 36.65
C THR A 347 -5.72 -0.46 36.68
N PRO A 348 -5.20 -1.28 37.63
CA PRO A 348 -3.77 -1.50 37.77
C PRO A 348 -3.11 -2.11 36.52
N TYR A 349 -1.87 -1.71 36.26
CA TYR A 349 -1.02 -2.40 35.29
C TYR A 349 -0.62 -3.77 35.84
N GLY A 350 -0.57 -4.78 34.96
CA GLY A 350 -0.11 -6.13 35.31
C GLY A 350 0.54 -6.78 34.10
N TRP A 351 1.87 -6.94 34.13
CA TRP A 351 2.60 -7.62 33.06
C TRP A 351 2.09 -9.07 32.92
N GLY A 352 1.72 -9.49 31.71
CA GLY A 352 1.19 -10.84 31.50
C GLY A 352 -0.15 -11.13 32.21
N ASP A 353 -0.90 -10.08 32.59
CA ASP A 353 -2.14 -10.12 33.39
C ASP A 353 -1.93 -10.37 34.90
N HIS A 354 -0.69 -10.19 35.40
CA HIS A 354 -0.33 -10.41 36.81
C HIS A 354 -1.26 -9.69 37.80
N ALA A 355 -1.61 -10.39 38.89
CA ALA A 355 -2.54 -9.94 39.94
C ALA A 355 -3.92 -9.44 39.44
N GLY A 356 -4.35 -9.82 38.23
CA GLY A 356 -5.59 -9.33 37.62
C GLY A 356 -5.48 -7.92 37.04
N GLY A 357 -4.28 -7.34 37.01
CA GLY A 357 -3.98 -6.12 36.27
C GLY A 357 -3.99 -6.35 34.75
N ARG A 358 -3.75 -5.29 33.99
CA ARG A 358 -3.73 -5.33 32.52
C ARG A 358 -2.44 -4.75 31.97
N ASP A 359 -1.75 -5.47 31.10
CA ASP A 359 -0.73 -4.83 30.24
C ASP A 359 -1.38 -4.05 29.08
N CYS A 360 -0.56 -3.31 28.33
CA CYS A 360 -1.01 -2.46 27.22
C CYS A 360 -1.83 -3.23 26.17
N SER A 361 -1.46 -4.48 25.90
CA SER A 361 -2.15 -5.34 24.93
C SER A 361 -3.38 -6.04 25.50
N ARG A 362 -3.39 -6.45 26.78
CA ARG A 362 -4.59 -7.02 27.41
C ARG A 362 -5.70 -5.99 27.53
N TYR A 363 -5.35 -4.74 27.85
CA TYR A 363 -6.27 -3.62 27.90
C TYR A 363 -7.07 -3.48 26.60
N LEU A 364 -6.40 -3.52 25.44
CA LEU A 364 -7.08 -3.47 24.14
C LEU A 364 -7.83 -4.77 23.80
N LEU A 365 -7.27 -5.94 24.15
CA LEU A 365 -7.93 -7.23 23.94
C LEU A 365 -9.29 -7.27 24.63
N ASP A 366 -9.38 -6.82 25.88
CA ASP A 366 -10.63 -6.76 26.64
C ASP A 366 -11.67 -5.84 25.97
N ILE A 367 -11.25 -4.65 25.52
CA ILE A 367 -12.14 -3.66 24.89
C ILE A 367 -12.76 -4.24 23.61
N PHE A 368 -11.94 -4.81 22.72
CA PHE A 368 -12.39 -5.28 21.42
C PHE A 368 -13.12 -6.64 21.48
N ASP A 369 -12.88 -7.44 22.51
CA ASP A 369 -13.64 -8.67 22.77
C ASP A 369 -15.13 -8.40 23.06
N THR A 370 -15.48 -7.22 23.62
CA THR A 370 -16.89 -6.80 23.78
C THR A 370 -17.62 -6.55 22.44
N PHE A 371 -16.89 -6.51 21.33
CA PHE A 371 -17.40 -6.44 19.96
C PHE A 371 -17.18 -7.76 19.20
N GLY A 372 -16.66 -8.80 19.84
CA GLY A 372 -16.36 -10.07 19.16
C GLY A 372 -15.15 -10.03 18.22
N LEU A 373 -14.29 -9.00 18.30
CA LEU A 373 -13.01 -8.96 17.58
C LEU A 373 -11.92 -9.67 18.41
N PRO A 374 -11.41 -10.85 17.98
CA PRO A 374 -10.40 -11.60 18.73
C PRO A 374 -9.01 -10.99 18.51
N MET A 375 -8.72 -9.89 19.20
CA MET A 375 -7.40 -9.23 19.12
C MET A 375 -6.27 -10.17 19.60
N PRO A 376 -5.12 -10.20 18.90
CA PRO A 376 -3.93 -10.91 19.34
C PRO A 376 -3.49 -10.57 20.77
N ARG A 377 -2.86 -11.50 21.50
CA ARG A 377 -2.43 -11.23 22.89
C ARG A 377 -1.27 -10.25 23.01
N HIS A 378 -0.39 -10.15 22.01
CA HIS A 378 0.83 -9.34 22.09
C HIS A 378 0.74 -8.10 21.20
N SER A 379 1.22 -6.95 21.69
CA SER A 379 1.18 -5.65 21.00
C SER A 379 1.75 -5.68 19.57
N ALA A 380 2.87 -6.38 19.34
CA ALA A 380 3.47 -6.53 18.01
C ALA A 380 2.61 -7.31 16.99
N GLN A 381 1.66 -8.13 17.47
CA GLN A 381 0.66 -8.82 16.63
C GLN A 381 -0.60 -7.97 16.48
N GLN A 382 -1.04 -7.28 17.55
CA GLN A 382 -2.11 -6.28 17.48
C GLN A 382 -1.76 -5.15 16.49
N ALA A 383 -0.47 -4.84 16.33
CA ALA A 383 0.07 -3.92 15.33
C ALA A 383 -0.20 -4.32 13.86
N ARG A 384 -0.79 -5.51 13.63
CA ARG A 384 -1.21 -6.04 12.31
C ARG A 384 -2.71 -6.39 12.26
N ALA A 385 -3.46 -6.18 13.33
CA ALA A 385 -4.84 -6.64 13.50
C ALA A 385 -5.91 -5.62 13.06
N GLY A 386 -5.51 -4.46 12.54
CA GLY A 386 -6.42 -3.43 12.03
C GLY A 386 -7.14 -3.85 10.75
N SER A 387 -8.21 -3.11 10.42
CA SER A 387 -8.86 -3.15 9.11
C SER A 387 -7.87 -2.67 8.04
N PHE A 388 -7.01 -1.72 8.42
CA PHE A 388 -5.74 -1.42 7.76
C PHE A 388 -4.69 -0.91 8.76
N VAL A 389 -3.43 -0.87 8.32
CA VAL A 389 -2.26 -0.40 9.06
C VAL A 389 -1.45 0.55 8.18
N VAL A 390 -0.99 1.66 8.74
CA VAL A 390 -0.04 2.58 8.09
C VAL A 390 1.30 2.49 8.83
N ASP A 391 2.37 2.26 8.08
CA ASP A 391 3.73 2.37 8.60
C ASP A 391 4.18 3.83 8.60
N VAL A 392 4.70 4.30 9.73
CA VAL A 392 5.13 5.69 9.96
C VAL A 392 6.52 5.78 10.55
N GLU A 393 7.29 4.69 10.59
CA GLU A 393 8.66 4.68 11.11
C GLU A 393 9.59 5.61 10.30
N GLY A 394 9.36 5.69 8.97
CA GLY A 394 10.07 6.60 8.08
C GLY A 394 9.67 8.09 8.20
N ILE A 395 8.62 8.44 8.95
CA ILE A 395 8.19 9.83 9.12
C ILE A 395 8.95 10.48 10.28
N VAL A 396 9.92 11.34 9.94
CA VAL A 396 10.76 12.08 10.90
C VAL A 396 10.02 13.25 11.55
N SER A 397 9.14 13.93 10.79
CA SER A 397 8.33 15.04 11.30
C SER A 397 7.21 14.53 12.20
N GLU A 398 7.25 14.85 13.50
CA GLU A 398 6.16 14.54 14.42
C GLU A 398 4.82 15.16 13.97
N ARG A 399 4.88 16.31 13.31
CA ARG A 399 3.72 17.01 12.74
C ARG A 399 3.10 16.23 11.57
N ASP A 400 3.91 15.70 10.67
CA ASP A 400 3.42 14.91 9.52
C ASP A 400 2.89 13.55 10.01
N LYS A 401 3.54 12.97 11.03
CA LYS A 401 3.07 11.75 11.69
C LYS A 401 1.72 11.96 12.37
N LEU A 402 1.52 13.12 13.01
CA LEU A 402 0.22 13.51 13.56
C LEU A 402 -0.84 13.74 12.46
N GLU A 403 -0.49 14.29 11.30
CA GLU A 403 -1.43 14.40 10.17
C GLU A 403 -1.90 13.02 9.67
N VAL A 404 -1.00 12.03 9.60
CA VAL A 404 -1.37 10.64 9.30
C VAL A 404 -2.30 10.05 10.37
N ILE A 405 -2.05 10.32 11.65
CA ILE A 405 -2.89 9.88 12.78
C ILE A 405 -4.29 10.52 12.74
N GLU A 406 -4.39 11.84 12.48
CA GLU A 406 -5.67 12.55 12.35
C GLU A 406 -6.50 12.03 11.16
N GLU A 407 -5.84 11.80 10.03
CA GLU A 407 -6.50 11.27 8.83
C GLU A 407 -6.98 9.83 9.06
N ALA A 408 -6.20 9.02 9.80
CA ALA A 408 -6.58 7.67 10.21
C ALA A 408 -7.80 7.67 11.17
N ALA A 409 -7.87 8.65 12.09
CA ALA A 409 -8.98 8.80 13.03
C ALA A 409 -10.33 9.12 12.34
N ARG A 410 -10.30 9.67 11.12
CA ARG A 410 -11.50 9.86 10.29
C ARG A 410 -12.08 8.54 9.78
N SER A 411 -11.23 7.57 9.43
CA SER A 411 -11.67 6.23 8.97
C SER A 411 -12.13 5.31 10.10
N GLY A 412 -11.59 5.42 11.31
CA GLY A 412 -11.92 4.47 12.39
C GLY A 412 -11.37 4.79 13.77
N ILE A 413 -11.33 3.77 14.63
CA ILE A 413 -10.57 3.79 15.87
C ILE A 413 -9.08 3.63 15.55
N VAL A 414 -8.24 4.48 16.13
CA VAL A 414 -6.79 4.43 15.93
C VAL A 414 -6.08 3.85 17.15
N LEU A 415 -5.24 2.84 16.92
CA LEU A 415 -4.25 2.35 17.86
C LEU A 415 -2.85 2.78 17.41
N LEU A 416 -2.03 3.22 18.35
CA LEU A 416 -0.68 3.71 18.11
C LEU A 416 0.32 2.73 18.73
N HIS A 417 1.25 2.21 17.91
CA HIS A 417 2.21 1.19 18.33
C HIS A 417 3.65 1.64 18.12
N PHE A 418 4.50 1.27 19.09
CA PHE A 418 5.94 1.18 18.93
C PHE A 418 6.45 -0.09 19.64
N PRO A 419 7.64 -0.63 19.30
CA PRO A 419 8.13 -1.87 19.90
C PRO A 419 8.08 -1.85 21.44
N GLY A 420 7.25 -2.74 22.00
CA GLY A 420 7.02 -2.88 23.44
C GLY A 420 5.77 -2.18 23.99
N HIS A 421 5.04 -1.37 23.22
CA HIS A 421 3.86 -0.66 23.71
C HIS A 421 2.77 -0.43 22.65
N ILE A 422 1.52 -0.31 23.09
CA ILE A 422 0.38 0.03 22.24
C ILE A 422 -0.65 0.86 23.01
N MET A 423 -1.26 1.83 22.33
CA MET A 423 -2.10 2.87 22.94
C MET A 423 -3.38 3.08 22.12
N LEU A 424 -4.50 3.47 22.75
CA LEU A 424 -5.72 3.90 22.06
C LEU A 424 -5.69 5.43 21.91
N TYR A 425 -5.81 5.92 20.67
CA TYR A 425 -5.87 7.36 20.40
C TYR A 425 -7.25 7.94 20.70
N LEU A 426 -7.28 9.11 21.37
CA LEU A 426 -8.51 9.80 21.76
C LEU A 426 -8.87 10.97 20.82
N GLY A 427 -7.94 11.38 19.95
CA GLY A 427 -8.04 12.64 19.23
C GLY A 427 -7.32 13.78 19.95
N ARG A 428 -7.65 15.01 19.57
CA ARG A 428 -7.08 16.23 20.15
C ARG A 428 -7.94 16.83 21.26
N ASP A 429 -7.29 17.27 22.33
CA ASP A 429 -7.90 18.10 23.37
C ASP A 429 -8.36 19.47 22.83
N ALA A 430 -8.95 20.31 23.69
CA ALA A 430 -9.39 21.66 23.33
C ALA A 430 -8.26 22.61 22.87
N ALA A 431 -7.01 22.40 23.32
CA ALA A 431 -5.84 23.17 22.92
C ALA A 431 -5.19 22.66 21.61
N GLY A 432 -5.55 21.46 21.16
CA GLY A 432 -5.01 20.81 19.97
C GLY A 432 -3.96 19.73 20.26
N THR A 433 -3.71 19.40 21.53
CA THR A 433 -2.76 18.38 21.98
C THR A 433 -3.29 16.98 21.65
N PRO A 434 -2.49 16.10 21.02
CA PRO A 434 -2.90 14.72 20.74
C PRO A 434 -2.82 13.85 22.01
N MET A 435 -3.94 13.21 22.36
CA MET A 435 -4.09 12.44 23.61
C MET A 435 -4.35 10.95 23.37
N VAL A 436 -3.95 10.13 24.33
CA VAL A 436 -4.12 8.67 24.34
C VAL A 436 -4.67 8.18 25.68
N ILE A 437 -5.33 7.02 25.67
CA ILE A 437 -5.60 6.20 26.87
C ILE A 437 -4.94 4.83 26.72
N HIS A 438 -4.23 4.38 27.75
CA HIS A 438 -3.45 3.14 27.70
C HIS A 438 -3.05 2.63 29.09
N SER A 439 -2.81 1.33 29.21
CA SER A 439 -2.20 0.73 30.39
C SER A 439 -0.68 0.67 30.23
N PHE A 440 0.07 1.24 31.17
CA PHE A 440 1.54 1.23 31.12
C PHE A 440 2.19 1.34 32.51
N SER A 441 3.41 0.83 32.61
CA SER A 441 4.19 0.86 33.85
C SER A 441 4.97 2.17 34.05
N GLU A 442 5.62 2.70 33.00
CA GLU A 442 6.63 3.74 33.19
C GLU A 442 6.86 4.69 31.99
N TYR A 443 7.41 5.86 32.28
CA TYR A 443 8.07 6.75 31.30
C TYR A 443 9.33 7.36 31.90
N LEU A 444 10.23 7.93 31.10
CA LEU A 444 11.35 8.74 31.60
C LEU A 444 10.96 10.22 31.61
N SER A 445 11.40 10.92 32.66
CA SER A 445 11.34 12.39 32.76
C SER A 445 12.75 12.95 32.85
N PRO A 446 13.05 14.09 32.19
CA PRO A 446 14.28 14.82 32.46
C PRO A 446 14.30 15.30 33.92
N CYS A 447 15.50 15.39 34.49
CA CYS A 447 15.74 15.82 35.86
C CYS A 447 16.93 16.80 35.93
N GLN A 448 16.87 17.73 36.87
CA GLN A 448 17.85 18.82 37.06
C GLN A 448 18.84 18.47 38.19
N PRO A 449 20.12 18.87 38.10
CA PRO A 449 20.71 19.71 37.06
C PRO A 449 21.03 18.98 35.75
N GLU A 450 21.27 17.67 35.80
CA GLU A 450 21.46 16.81 34.63
C GLU A 450 21.13 15.36 35.01
N GLY A 451 20.30 14.68 34.22
CA GLY A 451 19.92 13.29 34.44
C GLY A 451 18.47 12.96 34.07
N GLU A 452 18.06 11.72 34.33
CA GLU A 452 16.75 11.19 33.98
C GLU A 452 16.19 10.39 35.16
N THR A 453 14.88 10.48 35.38
CA THR A 453 14.16 9.70 36.40
C THR A 453 13.10 8.83 35.75
N LEU A 454 13.06 7.55 36.15
CA LEU A 454 12.02 6.61 35.74
C LEU A 454 10.75 6.83 36.58
N MET A 455 9.68 7.27 35.93
CA MET A 455 8.41 7.63 36.55
C MET A 455 7.43 6.45 36.46
N ARG A 456 7.13 5.81 37.59
CA ARG A 456 6.20 4.66 37.69
C ARG A 456 4.75 5.11 37.72
N VAL A 457 3.97 4.66 36.75
CA VAL A 457 2.55 4.95 36.51
C VAL A 457 1.67 3.78 36.96
N ASP A 458 2.04 2.56 36.54
CA ASP A 458 1.46 1.27 36.91
C ASP A 458 -0.09 1.19 36.87
N ARG A 459 -0.73 1.84 35.89
CA ARG A 459 -2.19 1.85 35.71
C ARG A 459 -2.62 2.15 34.26
N VAL A 460 -3.91 1.95 33.96
CA VAL A 460 -4.59 2.60 32.85
C VAL A 460 -4.70 4.10 33.14
N ALA A 461 -4.13 4.93 32.29
CA ALA A 461 -4.21 6.38 32.40
C ALA A 461 -4.40 7.06 31.02
N VAL A 462 -4.85 8.31 31.06
CA VAL A 462 -4.81 9.23 29.93
C VAL A 462 -3.46 9.96 29.94
N SER A 463 -2.85 10.18 28.78
CA SER A 463 -1.65 11.03 28.64
C SER A 463 -1.64 11.75 27.30
N ASP A 464 -0.80 12.79 27.18
CA ASP A 464 -0.36 13.26 25.86
C ASP A 464 0.71 12.30 25.28
N LEU A 465 1.14 12.59 24.04
CA LEU A 465 2.20 11.85 23.34
C LEU A 465 3.61 12.44 23.55
N THR A 466 3.77 13.47 24.40
CA THR A 466 5.04 14.12 24.71
C THR A 466 5.84 13.39 25.79
N LEU A 467 5.21 12.52 26.59
CA LEU A 467 5.90 11.73 27.63
C LEU A 467 7.18 11.06 27.09
N GLY A 468 8.31 11.32 27.76
CA GLY A 468 9.66 10.92 27.31
C GLY A 468 10.39 11.97 26.46
N ALA A 469 9.79 13.11 26.14
CA ALA A 469 10.47 14.25 25.52
C ALA A 469 11.70 14.66 26.34
N ASP A 470 12.73 15.12 25.63
CA ASP A 470 14.03 15.52 26.20
C ASP A 470 14.74 14.42 27.03
N THR A 471 14.45 13.15 26.75
CA THR A 471 15.15 11.98 27.32
C THR A 471 15.72 11.04 26.26
N THR A 472 16.62 10.15 26.67
CA THR A 472 17.22 9.05 25.90
C THR A 472 16.20 8.13 25.24
N ARG A 473 15.00 7.97 25.83
CA ARG A 473 13.91 7.17 25.24
C ARG A 473 13.09 7.93 24.20
N ARG A 474 13.16 9.27 24.16
CA ARG A 474 12.34 10.19 23.34
C ARG A 474 10.84 10.14 23.65
N SER A 475 10.11 11.14 23.13
CA SER A 475 8.65 11.26 23.21
C SER A 475 7.94 10.00 22.68
N PHE A 476 6.74 9.70 23.18
CA PHE A 476 5.91 8.65 22.57
C PHE A 476 5.63 8.93 21.09
N MET A 477 5.39 10.19 20.69
CA MET A 477 5.19 10.59 19.29
C MET A 477 6.37 10.19 18.39
N ALA A 478 7.62 10.52 18.76
CA ALA A 478 8.81 10.17 18.01
C ALA A 478 8.97 8.66 17.83
N ARG A 479 8.53 7.86 18.83
CA ARG A 479 8.69 6.41 18.86
C ARG A 479 7.68 5.64 18.03
N ILE A 480 6.47 6.17 17.77
CA ILE A 480 5.41 5.47 17.02
C ILE A 480 5.96 5.03 15.65
N THR A 481 5.84 3.72 15.37
CA THR A 481 6.21 3.10 14.09
C THR A 481 5.01 2.66 13.27
N LYS A 482 3.87 2.34 13.91
CA LYS A 482 2.65 1.91 13.22
C LYS A 482 1.39 2.60 13.76
N VAL A 483 0.51 2.97 12.84
CA VAL A 483 -0.85 3.48 13.07
C VAL A 483 -1.82 2.41 12.58
N ILE A 484 -2.61 1.84 13.49
CA ILE A 484 -3.53 0.73 13.21
C ILE A 484 -4.95 1.25 13.26
N VAL A 485 -5.77 0.97 12.25
CA VAL A 485 -7.15 1.48 12.17
C VAL A 485 -8.14 0.34 12.20
N LEU A 486 -9.10 0.40 13.12
CA LEU A 486 -10.27 -0.48 13.16
C LEU A 486 -11.50 0.33 12.74
N GLY A 487 -11.99 0.09 11.53
CA GLY A 487 -13.05 0.89 10.92
C GLY A 487 -13.13 0.77 9.40
N ARG A 488 -13.62 1.84 8.78
CA ARG A 488 -13.93 1.92 7.34
C ARG A 488 -12.65 1.94 6.49
N ALA A 489 -12.82 1.91 5.16
CA ALA A 489 -11.71 2.03 4.22
C ALA A 489 -10.79 3.25 4.51
N PRO A 490 -9.49 3.16 4.20
CA PRO A 490 -8.58 4.31 4.19
C PRO A 490 -9.17 5.46 3.36
N THR A 491 -9.01 6.70 3.82
CA THR A 491 -9.32 7.86 2.97
C THR A 491 -8.35 7.92 1.78
N ALA A 492 -8.65 8.77 0.79
CA ALA A 492 -7.73 9.04 -0.31
C ALA A 492 -6.33 9.49 0.16
N GLY A 493 -6.24 10.19 1.31
CA GLY A 493 -4.98 10.57 1.95
C GLY A 493 -4.10 9.39 2.37
N LEU A 494 -4.70 8.26 2.75
CA LEU A 494 -4.00 7.08 3.28
C LEU A 494 -3.99 5.88 2.33
N GLN A 495 -4.74 5.92 1.22
CA GLN A 495 -4.89 4.78 0.31
C GLN A 495 -3.56 4.20 -0.21
N GLY A 496 -2.53 5.05 -0.41
CA GLY A 496 -1.18 4.61 -0.82
C GLY A 496 -0.21 4.26 0.32
N ALA A 497 -0.61 4.49 1.57
CA ALA A 497 0.19 4.22 2.76
C ALA A 497 -0.38 3.07 3.63
N ALA A 498 -1.61 2.63 3.33
CA ALA A 498 -2.38 1.68 4.12
C ALA A 498 -2.26 0.23 3.58
N GLU A 499 -1.64 -0.63 4.37
CA GLU A 499 -1.71 -2.08 4.23
C GLU A 499 -3.05 -2.57 4.80
N ARG A 500 -3.94 -3.12 3.96
CA ARG A 500 -5.26 -3.62 4.40
C ARG A 500 -5.15 -5.04 4.96
N ARG A 501 -6.07 -5.42 5.85
CA ARG A 501 -6.18 -6.82 6.27
C ARG A 501 -6.44 -7.74 5.06
N PRO A 502 -5.99 -9.00 5.08
CA PRO A 502 -6.45 -9.99 4.11
C PRO A 502 -7.97 -10.19 4.21
N ALA A 503 -8.58 -10.66 3.13
CA ALA A 503 -9.95 -11.14 3.15
C ALA A 503 -10.03 -12.56 3.72
N ALA A 504 -11.13 -12.88 4.38
CA ALA A 504 -11.50 -14.27 4.63
C ALA A 504 -12.03 -14.88 3.31
N PRO A 505 -11.50 -16.00 2.80
CA PRO A 505 -12.04 -16.60 1.58
C PRO A 505 -13.47 -17.15 1.81
N PRO A 506 -14.44 -16.88 0.91
CA PRO A 506 -15.78 -17.46 1.00
C PRO A 506 -15.76 -18.97 1.28
N SER A 507 -16.54 -19.41 2.27
CA SER A 507 -16.51 -20.80 2.77
C SER A 507 -17.24 -21.78 1.85
N GLN A 508 -18.27 -21.32 1.14
CA GLN A 508 -19.15 -22.13 0.31
C GLN A 508 -19.58 -21.37 -0.96
N ALA A 509 -19.90 -22.10 -2.02
CA ALA A 509 -20.56 -21.53 -3.19
C ALA A 509 -22.04 -21.24 -2.86
N PRO A 510 -22.58 -20.06 -3.23
CA PRO A 510 -24.00 -19.76 -3.04
C PRO A 510 -24.88 -20.52 -4.04
N GLU A 511 -26.14 -20.78 -3.67
CA GLU A 511 -27.09 -21.54 -4.51
C GLU A 511 -27.50 -20.76 -5.78
N ALA A 512 -27.78 -19.46 -5.62
CA ALA A 512 -27.93 -18.51 -6.72
C ALA A 512 -26.60 -17.80 -6.95
N CYS A 513 -26.30 -17.45 -8.20
CA CYS A 513 -25.17 -16.58 -8.54
C CYS A 513 -25.62 -15.47 -9.46
N ASP A 514 -25.36 -14.26 -8.99
CA ASP A 514 -25.62 -13.00 -9.66
C ASP A 514 -24.39 -12.09 -9.48
N ASP A 515 -24.21 -11.19 -10.43
CA ASP A 515 -23.28 -10.07 -10.37
C ASP A 515 -24.04 -8.76 -10.71
N SER A 516 -23.33 -7.64 -10.84
CA SER A 516 -23.94 -6.35 -11.13
C SER A 516 -23.06 -5.47 -12.00
N VAL A 517 -23.65 -4.48 -12.68
CA VAL A 517 -22.87 -3.50 -13.47
C VAL A 517 -21.85 -2.72 -12.60
N SER A 518 -22.14 -2.57 -11.31
CA SER A 518 -21.24 -1.96 -10.30
C SER A 518 -20.15 -2.89 -9.76
N VAL A 519 -20.35 -4.21 -9.83
CA VAL A 519 -19.45 -5.28 -9.38
C VAL A 519 -19.65 -6.49 -10.29
N ALA A 520 -18.93 -6.52 -11.40
CA ALA A 520 -19.12 -7.49 -12.49
C ALA A 520 -17.99 -8.51 -12.54
N LEU A 521 -18.31 -9.78 -12.83
CA LEU A 521 -17.33 -10.83 -13.08
C LEU A 521 -17.12 -11.06 -14.59
N PHE A 522 -15.88 -11.39 -14.94
CA PHE A 522 -15.49 -11.75 -16.30
C PHE A 522 -14.52 -12.93 -16.26
N GLN A 523 -14.62 -13.83 -17.24
CA GLN A 523 -13.60 -14.87 -17.46
C GLN A 523 -12.77 -14.64 -18.72
N SER A 524 -11.50 -15.01 -18.63
CA SER A 524 -10.64 -15.23 -19.79
C SER A 524 -9.94 -16.58 -19.60
N PRO A 525 -9.93 -17.49 -20.59
CA PRO A 525 -10.44 -17.35 -21.96
C PRO A 525 -11.97 -17.35 -22.06
N ARG A 526 -12.52 -16.85 -23.19
CA ARG A 526 -13.97 -16.88 -23.49
C ARG A 526 -14.57 -18.30 -23.50
N ARG A 527 -13.72 -19.30 -23.70
CA ARG A 527 -14.03 -20.73 -23.63
C ARG A 527 -12.93 -21.42 -22.83
N PRO A 528 -13.02 -21.40 -21.48
CA PRO A 528 -12.04 -22.04 -20.61
C PRO A 528 -11.93 -23.54 -20.93
N ASN A 529 -10.74 -24.10 -20.75
CA ASN A 529 -10.44 -25.51 -20.97
C ASN A 529 -9.15 -25.90 -20.22
N PRO A 530 -8.88 -27.18 -19.93
CA PRO A 530 -7.71 -27.61 -19.16
C PRO A 530 -6.33 -27.36 -19.78
N GLN A 531 -6.24 -26.81 -21.00
CA GLN A 531 -4.97 -26.61 -21.74
C GLN A 531 -4.47 -25.16 -21.68
N GLN A 532 -5.06 -24.34 -20.80
CA GLN A 532 -4.66 -22.97 -20.51
C GLN A 532 -5.23 -22.51 -19.16
N PRO A 533 -4.57 -21.55 -18.48
CA PRO A 533 -5.08 -20.99 -17.24
C PRO A 533 -6.48 -20.39 -17.41
N LEU A 534 -7.30 -20.46 -16.35
CA LEU A 534 -8.53 -19.71 -16.21
C LEU A 534 -8.27 -18.47 -15.36
N ARG A 535 -8.41 -17.28 -15.95
CA ARG A 535 -8.46 -16.00 -15.22
C ARG A 535 -9.88 -15.61 -14.93
N VAL A 536 -10.12 -15.22 -13.68
CA VAL A 536 -11.34 -14.54 -13.25
C VAL A 536 -10.97 -13.12 -12.89
N MET A 537 -11.69 -12.15 -13.45
CA MET A 537 -11.51 -10.72 -13.22
C MET A 537 -12.81 -10.15 -12.64
N VAL A 538 -12.68 -9.28 -11.66
CA VAL A 538 -13.77 -8.48 -11.08
C VAL A 538 -13.47 -7.02 -11.36
N SER A 539 -14.42 -6.31 -11.97
CA SER A 539 -14.36 -4.85 -12.11
C SER A 539 -15.40 -4.21 -11.19
N SER A 540 -15.03 -3.14 -10.49
CA SER A 540 -15.96 -2.41 -9.63
C SER A 540 -15.82 -0.89 -9.73
N SER A 541 -16.95 -0.19 -9.61
CA SER A 541 -16.98 1.27 -9.46
C SER A 541 -16.67 1.74 -8.02
N GLU A 542 -16.73 0.83 -7.04
CA GLU A 542 -16.58 1.12 -5.61
C GLU A 542 -15.41 0.33 -5.01
N ASP A 543 -14.86 0.84 -3.90
CA ASP A 543 -13.84 0.12 -3.14
C ASP A 543 -14.49 -1.02 -2.35
N LEU A 544 -14.29 -2.26 -2.80
CA LEU A 544 -14.90 -3.45 -2.20
C LEU A 544 -14.32 -3.80 -0.81
N GLY A 545 -13.25 -3.12 -0.39
CA GLY A 545 -12.51 -3.44 0.82
C GLY A 545 -11.59 -4.65 0.61
N PRO A 546 -11.32 -5.42 1.68
CA PRO A 546 -10.73 -6.75 1.55
C PRO A 546 -11.62 -7.63 0.67
N ILE A 547 -11.01 -8.31 -0.32
CA ILE A 547 -11.71 -9.24 -1.20
C ILE A 547 -10.86 -10.48 -1.50
N ALA A 548 -11.49 -11.65 -1.53
CA ALA A 548 -10.95 -12.91 -1.98
C ALA A 548 -11.75 -13.42 -3.20
N LEU A 549 -11.07 -14.16 -4.09
CA LEU A 549 -11.69 -14.89 -5.20
C LEU A 549 -11.61 -16.38 -4.90
N ALA A 550 -12.72 -16.96 -4.43
CA ALA A 550 -12.85 -18.39 -4.19
C ALA A 550 -13.44 -19.08 -5.43
N LEU A 551 -12.73 -20.07 -5.98
CA LEU A 551 -13.15 -20.82 -7.15
C LEU A 551 -13.54 -22.24 -6.72
N PHE A 552 -14.81 -22.57 -6.80
CA PHE A 552 -15.33 -23.91 -6.51
C PHE A 552 -15.39 -24.72 -7.79
N ASP A 553 -14.75 -25.88 -7.80
CA ASP A 553 -14.69 -26.76 -8.96
C ASP A 553 -15.93 -27.68 -9.08
N PRO A 554 -16.05 -28.52 -10.13
CA PRO A 554 -17.21 -29.38 -10.33
C PRO A 554 -17.41 -30.46 -9.25
N ALA A 555 -16.39 -30.74 -8.43
CA ALA A 555 -16.49 -31.63 -7.26
C ALA A 555 -16.82 -30.87 -5.96
N GLY A 556 -16.99 -29.54 -6.04
CA GLY A 556 -17.20 -28.66 -4.89
C GLY A 556 -15.92 -28.33 -4.11
N GLN A 557 -14.73 -28.72 -4.61
CA GLN A 557 -13.48 -28.36 -3.96
C GLN A 557 -13.19 -26.87 -4.15
N ARG A 558 -12.89 -26.18 -3.05
CA ARG A 558 -12.56 -24.75 -3.01
C ARG A 558 -11.08 -24.54 -3.31
N HIS A 559 -10.80 -23.78 -4.37
CA HIS A 559 -9.48 -23.25 -4.73
C HIS A 559 -9.46 -21.75 -4.38
N VAL A 560 -8.39 -21.27 -3.75
CA VAL A 560 -8.24 -19.85 -3.36
C VAL A 560 -6.95 -19.31 -3.97
N PRO A 561 -6.94 -18.97 -5.27
CA PRO A 561 -5.78 -18.36 -5.91
C PRO A 561 -5.48 -16.98 -5.32
N ALA A 562 -4.22 -16.55 -5.44
CA ALA A 562 -3.81 -15.20 -5.02
C ALA A 562 -4.54 -14.13 -5.85
N VAL A 563 -5.10 -13.13 -5.18
CA VAL A 563 -5.79 -12.01 -5.82
C VAL A 563 -4.79 -10.90 -6.11
N HIS A 564 -4.63 -10.58 -7.39
CA HIS A 564 -3.97 -9.38 -7.85
C HIS A 564 -4.94 -8.20 -7.74
N VAL A 565 -4.53 -7.16 -7.01
CA VAL A 565 -5.31 -5.93 -6.82
C VAL A 565 -4.69 -4.83 -7.67
N LEU A 566 -5.46 -4.26 -8.58
CA LEU A 566 -5.06 -3.06 -9.34
C LEU A 566 -5.52 -1.80 -8.60
N GLY A 567 -5.03 -0.64 -9.03
CA GLY A 567 -5.49 0.64 -8.51
C GLY A 567 -6.98 0.90 -8.76
N GLY A 568 -7.43 2.03 -8.24
CA GLY A 568 -8.78 2.53 -8.47
C GLY A 568 -9.05 3.84 -7.73
N PRO A 569 -10.22 4.45 -7.95
CA PRO A 569 -11.31 4.03 -8.83
C PRO A 569 -11.01 4.14 -10.35
N PRO A 570 -11.70 3.37 -11.23
CA PRO A 570 -12.45 2.17 -10.89
C PRO A 570 -11.48 1.06 -10.43
N PHE A 571 -11.97 0.13 -9.61
CA PHE A 571 -11.17 -0.93 -9.02
C PHE A 571 -11.21 -2.18 -9.89
N THR A 572 -10.09 -2.90 -9.99
CA THR A 572 -10.04 -4.20 -10.66
C THR A 572 -9.25 -5.20 -9.83
N TYR A 573 -9.81 -6.39 -9.69
CA TYR A 573 -9.22 -7.51 -8.97
C TYR A 573 -9.18 -8.70 -9.91
N TRP A 574 -8.12 -9.50 -9.92
CA TRP A 574 -8.09 -10.70 -10.74
C TRP A 574 -7.26 -11.81 -10.12
N ALA A 575 -7.58 -13.05 -10.46
CA ALA A 575 -6.82 -14.23 -10.04
C ALA A 575 -6.77 -15.27 -11.17
N GLU A 576 -5.77 -16.14 -11.12
CA GLU A 576 -5.54 -17.18 -12.12
C GLU A 576 -5.57 -18.58 -11.49
N GLN A 577 -6.34 -19.48 -12.07
CA GLN A 577 -6.29 -20.92 -11.82
C GLN A 577 -5.48 -21.58 -12.94
N PRO A 578 -4.23 -22.04 -12.70
CA PRO A 578 -3.34 -22.50 -13.76
C PRO A 578 -3.81 -23.76 -14.50
N SER A 579 -4.57 -24.63 -13.82
CA SER A 579 -5.03 -25.92 -14.35
C SER A 579 -6.48 -26.17 -13.96
N PRO A 580 -7.46 -25.60 -14.70
CA PRO A 580 -8.87 -25.84 -14.45
C PRO A 580 -9.30 -27.22 -15.00
N VAL A 581 -10.02 -28.01 -14.21
CA VAL A 581 -10.64 -29.27 -14.66
C VAL A 581 -11.91 -29.00 -15.47
N GLU A 582 -12.27 -29.92 -16.38
CA GLU A 582 -13.50 -29.85 -17.17
C GLU A 582 -14.76 -29.93 -16.28
N GLY A 583 -15.77 -29.12 -16.60
CA GLY A 583 -17.04 -29.05 -15.89
C GLY A 583 -17.46 -27.63 -15.54
N THR A 584 -18.48 -27.49 -14.69
CA THR A 584 -18.99 -26.19 -14.23
C THR A 584 -18.30 -25.79 -12.92
N TRP A 585 -17.58 -24.68 -12.96
CA TRP A 585 -17.00 -24.00 -11.81
C TRP A 585 -17.93 -22.89 -11.32
N THR A 586 -17.81 -22.51 -10.05
CA THR A 586 -18.44 -21.30 -9.49
C THR A 586 -17.35 -20.38 -8.95
N ALA A 587 -17.22 -19.19 -9.52
CA ALA A 587 -16.29 -18.17 -9.06
C ALA A 587 -17.02 -17.19 -8.13
N VAL A 588 -16.56 -17.05 -6.90
CA VAL A 588 -17.20 -16.23 -5.85
C VAL A 588 -16.23 -15.14 -5.39
N ALA A 589 -16.62 -13.89 -5.56
CA ALA A 589 -15.92 -12.73 -5.06
C ALA A 589 -16.56 -12.27 -3.74
N GLY A 590 -15.78 -12.16 -2.67
CA GLY A 590 -16.33 -11.83 -1.34
C GLY A 590 -15.31 -11.79 -0.22
N ASP A 591 -15.80 -11.62 1.00
CA ASP A 591 -15.03 -11.59 2.26
C ASP A 591 -15.84 -12.29 3.35
N GLY A 592 -15.33 -13.41 3.86
CA GLY A 592 -15.95 -14.24 4.87
C GLY A 592 -17.32 -14.77 4.45
N THR A 593 -18.36 -14.27 5.11
CA THR A 593 -19.77 -14.61 4.84
C THR A 593 -20.43 -13.73 3.79
N ARG A 594 -19.81 -12.58 3.45
CA ARG A 594 -20.33 -11.60 2.48
C ARG A 594 -19.90 -11.94 1.06
N VAL A 595 -20.85 -12.43 0.25
CA VAL A 595 -20.70 -12.55 -1.21
C VAL A 595 -21.00 -11.20 -1.86
N LEU A 596 -20.07 -10.71 -2.68
CA LEU A 596 -20.20 -9.43 -3.39
C LEU A 596 -20.71 -9.63 -4.82
N ALA A 597 -20.23 -10.68 -5.50
CA ALA A 597 -20.69 -11.12 -6.81
C ALA A 597 -20.21 -12.56 -7.08
N CYS A 598 -20.92 -13.32 -7.92
CA CYS A 598 -20.42 -14.62 -8.37
C CYS A 598 -20.94 -15.05 -9.75
N GLU A 599 -20.17 -15.90 -10.43
CA GLU A 599 -20.43 -16.36 -11.79
C GLU A 599 -20.24 -17.88 -11.92
N ARG A 600 -21.03 -18.52 -12.77
CA ARG A 600 -20.86 -19.93 -13.15
C ARG A 600 -20.08 -20.07 -14.46
N ILE A 601 -18.88 -20.63 -14.37
CA ILE A 601 -17.93 -20.71 -15.48
C ILE A 601 -17.87 -22.16 -16.00
N HIS A 602 -18.21 -22.36 -17.28
CA HIS A 602 -18.18 -23.70 -17.89
C HIS A 602 -16.87 -23.98 -18.64
N VAL A 603 -16.03 -24.83 -18.04
CA VAL A 603 -14.75 -25.30 -18.58
C VAL A 603 -15.00 -26.53 -19.48
N ARG A 604 -14.52 -26.47 -20.73
CA ARG A 604 -14.74 -27.51 -21.76
C ARG A 604 -13.50 -28.39 -21.94
N GLY A 605 -13.66 -29.67 -22.29
CA GLY A 605 -12.55 -30.60 -22.51
C GLY A 605 -11.62 -30.31 -23.70
N HIS A 606 -11.93 -29.31 -24.53
CA HIS A 606 -11.14 -28.97 -25.72
C HIS A 606 -11.00 -27.46 -25.93
N ARG A 607 -9.85 -27.04 -26.48
CA ARG A 607 -9.54 -25.62 -26.76
C ARG A 607 -10.58 -24.92 -27.63
N GLY A 608 -10.60 -23.59 -27.47
CA GLY A 608 -11.30 -22.70 -28.39
C GLY A 608 -10.65 -22.64 -29.77
N GLY A 609 -11.15 -21.74 -30.61
CA GLY A 609 -10.63 -21.49 -31.94
C GLY A 609 -11.24 -20.22 -32.52
N LEU A 610 -10.53 -19.64 -33.48
CA LEU A 610 -11.02 -18.51 -34.27
C LEU A 610 -12.25 -18.92 -35.07
N ARG A 611 -13.17 -17.99 -35.29
CA ARG A 611 -14.24 -18.17 -36.28
C ARG A 611 -13.66 -18.09 -37.69
N ARG A 612 -14.33 -18.75 -38.63
CA ARG A 612 -14.13 -18.47 -40.06
C ARG A 612 -14.57 -17.03 -40.34
N HIS A 613 -13.84 -16.36 -41.22
CA HIS A 613 -14.09 -15.00 -41.67
C HIS A 613 -13.99 -14.98 -43.20
N GLU A 614 -15.01 -14.48 -43.88
CA GLU A 614 -14.99 -14.31 -45.33
C GLU A 614 -14.49 -12.91 -45.71
N ALA A 615 -13.37 -12.84 -46.44
CA ALA A 615 -12.74 -11.58 -46.82
C ALA A 615 -13.70 -10.69 -47.63
N ASP A 616 -13.73 -9.40 -47.31
CA ASP A 616 -14.59 -8.36 -47.91
C ASP A 616 -16.11 -8.59 -47.80
N VAL A 617 -16.53 -9.64 -47.08
CA VAL A 617 -17.94 -9.97 -46.80
C VAL A 617 -18.24 -9.86 -45.30
N ASP A 618 -17.40 -10.47 -44.44
CA ASP A 618 -17.57 -10.40 -43.00
C ASP A 618 -17.06 -9.07 -42.42
N PRO A 619 -17.73 -8.54 -41.37
CA PRO A 619 -17.26 -7.39 -40.62
C PRO A 619 -16.02 -7.74 -39.79
N ALA A 620 -15.11 -6.77 -39.62
CA ALA A 620 -13.87 -6.93 -38.84
C ALA A 620 -14.06 -7.65 -37.50
N TRP A 621 -15.15 -7.34 -36.78
CA TRP A 621 -15.77 -8.28 -35.84
C TRP A 621 -17.24 -7.93 -35.60
N ARG A 622 -18.05 -8.93 -35.24
CA ARG A 622 -19.47 -8.75 -34.88
C ARG A 622 -19.59 -8.41 -33.41
N SER A 623 -20.29 -7.33 -33.06
CA SER A 623 -20.48 -6.94 -31.66
C SER A 623 -21.49 -7.83 -30.95
N VAL A 624 -21.16 -8.21 -29.71
CA VAL A 624 -21.96 -9.06 -28.81
C VAL A 624 -22.19 -8.33 -27.49
N TRP A 625 -21.12 -7.75 -26.92
CA TRP A 625 -21.18 -6.91 -25.73
C TRP A 625 -21.45 -5.45 -26.07
N ARG A 626 -21.75 -4.63 -25.06
CA ARG A 626 -21.98 -3.18 -25.18
C ARG A 626 -21.09 -2.42 -24.19
N TRP A 627 -20.74 -1.17 -24.53
CA TRP A 627 -20.06 -0.27 -23.60
C TRP A 627 -21.03 0.25 -22.53
N ASP A 628 -20.91 -0.34 -21.35
CA ASP A 628 -21.52 0.05 -20.07
C ASP A 628 -20.40 0.20 -19.00
N GLU A 629 -20.76 0.59 -17.79
CA GLU A 629 -19.82 0.93 -16.72
C GLU A 629 -18.87 -0.22 -16.32
N ASP A 630 -19.37 -1.46 -16.28
CA ASP A 630 -18.62 -2.70 -16.09
C ASP A 630 -17.48 -2.87 -17.12
N THR A 631 -17.81 -2.84 -18.41
CA THR A 631 -16.86 -3.02 -19.52
C THR A 631 -15.89 -1.84 -19.65
N GLU A 632 -16.32 -0.63 -19.30
CA GLU A 632 -15.45 0.55 -19.21
C GLU A 632 -14.50 0.48 -17.99
N ASN A 633 -14.92 -0.15 -16.89
CA ASN A 633 -14.09 -0.39 -15.71
C ASN A 633 -13.06 -1.51 -15.99
N LEU A 634 -13.49 -2.61 -16.63
CA LEU A 634 -12.57 -3.66 -17.09
C LEU A 634 -11.57 -3.15 -18.13
N TYR A 635 -11.96 -2.21 -19.01
CA TYR A 635 -11.01 -1.57 -19.94
C TYR A 635 -9.92 -0.80 -19.20
N ALA A 636 -10.28 -0.08 -18.12
CA ALA A 636 -9.30 0.58 -17.27
C ALA A 636 -8.35 -0.44 -16.61
N GLY A 637 -8.89 -1.50 -15.99
CA GLY A 637 -8.08 -2.58 -15.41
C GLY A 637 -7.17 -3.28 -16.43
N PHE A 638 -7.62 -3.46 -17.67
CA PHE A 638 -6.79 -3.98 -18.77
C PHE A 638 -5.63 -3.04 -19.10
N VAL A 639 -5.86 -1.73 -19.26
CA VAL A 639 -4.79 -0.76 -19.54
C VAL A 639 -3.81 -0.69 -18.37
N GLU A 640 -4.30 -0.73 -17.13
CA GLU A 640 -3.46 -0.71 -15.93
C GLU A 640 -2.57 -1.95 -15.82
N GLN A 641 -3.11 -3.17 -15.94
CA GLN A 641 -2.31 -4.40 -15.89
C GLN A 641 -1.30 -4.47 -17.04
N LEU A 642 -1.63 -3.95 -18.23
CA LEU A 642 -0.74 -3.97 -19.38
C LEU A 642 0.57 -3.20 -19.10
N PHE A 643 0.46 -2.07 -18.41
CA PHE A 643 1.58 -1.19 -18.03
C PHE A 643 2.06 -1.36 -16.59
N ALA A 644 1.52 -2.32 -15.83
CA ALA A 644 1.94 -2.64 -14.47
C ALA A 644 3.33 -3.32 -14.43
N PRO A 645 4.02 -3.32 -13.28
CA PRO A 645 5.19 -4.16 -13.07
C PRO A 645 4.82 -5.65 -13.08
N THR A 646 5.66 -6.48 -13.69
CA THR A 646 5.47 -7.94 -13.77
C THR A 646 6.15 -8.72 -12.64
N THR A 647 6.79 -8.04 -11.68
CA THR A 647 7.51 -8.67 -10.57
C THR A 647 7.08 -8.03 -9.24
N PRO A 648 6.45 -8.78 -8.32
CA PRO A 648 6.12 -8.27 -6.99
C PRO A 648 7.37 -7.84 -6.21
N GLY A 649 7.28 -6.72 -5.49
CA GLY A 649 8.32 -6.26 -4.56
C GLY A 649 9.60 -5.68 -5.18
N GLN A 650 9.74 -5.63 -6.51
CA GLN A 650 10.78 -4.79 -7.11
C GLN A 650 10.40 -3.32 -6.96
N ARG A 651 11.33 -2.49 -6.43
CA ARG A 651 11.27 -1.05 -6.68
C ARG A 651 11.32 -0.87 -8.19
N GLU A 652 10.31 -0.21 -8.73
CA GLU A 652 10.25 0.06 -10.17
C GLU A 652 11.50 0.84 -10.60
N ALA A 653 12.05 0.47 -11.75
CA ALA A 653 12.82 1.43 -12.54
C ALA A 653 11.93 2.66 -12.75
N PRO A 654 12.45 3.91 -12.63
CA PRO A 654 11.68 5.12 -12.90
C PRO A 654 10.84 4.95 -14.18
N PRO A 655 9.58 5.44 -14.24
CA PRO A 655 8.71 5.26 -15.41
C PRO A 655 9.39 5.64 -16.73
N GLU A 656 10.32 6.59 -16.67
CA GLU A 656 11.08 7.11 -17.80
C GLU A 656 12.14 6.13 -18.36
N GLU A 657 12.45 5.06 -17.62
CA GLU A 657 13.27 3.90 -18.05
C GLU A 657 12.40 2.75 -18.60
N SER A 658 11.08 2.76 -18.35
CA SER A 658 10.14 1.73 -18.84
C SER A 658 9.75 1.99 -20.29
N THR A 659 10.48 1.37 -21.21
CA THR A 659 10.29 1.51 -22.67
C THR A 659 10.21 0.14 -23.36
N TRP A 660 9.27 -0.02 -24.28
CA TRP A 660 9.08 -1.23 -25.09
C TRP A 660 9.23 -0.94 -26.59
N PRO A 661 9.83 -1.85 -27.39
CA PRO A 661 10.01 -1.64 -28.83
C PRO A 661 8.73 -1.48 -29.66
N ASN A 662 7.57 -1.88 -29.13
CA ASN A 662 6.22 -1.57 -29.63
C ASN A 662 5.13 -2.26 -28.79
N LEU A 663 3.87 -1.86 -29.00
CA LEU A 663 2.70 -2.41 -28.33
C LEU A 663 2.52 -3.92 -28.52
N SER A 664 2.99 -4.53 -29.62
CA SER A 664 2.94 -6.00 -29.80
C SER A 664 3.67 -6.76 -28.68
N VAL A 665 4.73 -6.19 -28.10
CA VAL A 665 5.50 -6.82 -27.01
C VAL A 665 4.66 -6.92 -25.75
N LEU A 666 3.90 -5.87 -25.44
CA LEU A 666 3.03 -5.79 -24.25
C LEU A 666 1.84 -6.76 -24.34
N VAL A 667 1.11 -6.78 -25.46
CA VAL A 667 -0.08 -7.65 -25.60
C VAL A 667 0.26 -9.15 -25.71
N ARG A 668 1.53 -9.49 -25.99
CA ARG A 668 2.03 -10.87 -26.03
C ARG A 668 2.51 -11.40 -24.67
N ASP A 669 2.66 -10.53 -23.67
CA ASP A 669 3.10 -10.93 -22.34
C ASP A 669 1.87 -11.43 -21.54
N PRO A 670 1.77 -12.72 -21.21
CA PRO A 670 0.64 -13.27 -20.46
C PRO A 670 0.53 -12.72 -19.03
N ALA A 671 1.61 -12.16 -18.46
CA ALA A 671 1.57 -11.52 -17.15
C ALA A 671 1.02 -10.09 -17.21
N ARG A 672 0.97 -9.46 -18.39
CA ARG A 672 0.47 -8.09 -18.62
C ARG A 672 -0.93 -8.05 -19.23
N ASN A 673 -1.24 -9.01 -20.07
CA ASN A 673 -2.47 -9.02 -20.83
C ASN A 673 -3.51 -9.95 -20.18
N LEU A 674 -4.46 -9.37 -19.44
CA LEU A 674 -5.62 -10.07 -18.87
C LEU A 674 -6.35 -10.95 -19.90
N LEU A 675 -6.43 -10.48 -21.16
CA LEU A 675 -7.10 -11.13 -22.28
C LEU A 675 -6.12 -11.90 -23.20
N HIS A 676 -4.95 -12.32 -22.70
CA HIS A 676 -4.02 -13.17 -23.43
C HIS A 676 -4.60 -14.56 -23.71
N ASP A 677 -4.50 -15.04 -24.96
CA ASP A 677 -5.07 -16.30 -25.46
C ASP A 677 -6.58 -16.47 -25.17
N HIS A 678 -7.32 -15.35 -25.14
CA HIS A 678 -8.75 -15.28 -24.85
C HIS A 678 -9.62 -16.12 -25.80
N PHE A 679 -9.19 -16.30 -27.05
CA PHE A 679 -9.85 -17.19 -28.02
C PHE A 679 -9.32 -18.63 -27.99
N GLY A 680 -8.22 -18.90 -27.27
CA GLY A 680 -7.56 -20.21 -27.17
C GLY A 680 -6.77 -20.60 -28.42
N ALA A 681 -6.47 -19.63 -29.29
CA ALA A 681 -5.90 -19.82 -30.62
C ALA A 681 -4.48 -19.23 -30.78
N ARG A 682 -3.85 -18.78 -29.68
CA ARG A 682 -2.57 -18.04 -29.66
C ARG A 682 -2.60 -16.80 -30.55
N GLU A 683 -3.74 -16.11 -30.57
CA GLU A 683 -3.97 -14.97 -31.45
C GLU A 683 -2.99 -13.81 -31.22
N ASP A 684 -2.52 -13.62 -29.98
CA ASP A 684 -1.64 -12.51 -29.60
C ASP A 684 -0.22 -12.64 -30.18
N GLU A 685 0.26 -13.87 -30.38
CA GLU A 685 1.53 -14.15 -31.09
C GLU A 685 1.50 -13.59 -32.53
N ARG A 686 0.32 -13.54 -33.14
CA ARG A 686 0.09 -13.15 -34.53
C ARG A 686 -0.19 -11.65 -34.72
N VAL A 687 -0.73 -10.98 -33.70
CA VAL A 687 -1.05 -9.54 -33.70
C VAL A 687 0.23 -8.71 -33.82
N ARG A 688 0.23 -7.70 -34.68
CA ARG A 688 1.33 -6.73 -34.86
C ARG A 688 0.77 -5.32 -34.70
N LEU A 689 1.16 -4.63 -33.64
CA LEU A 689 0.75 -3.26 -33.32
C LEU A 689 2.00 -2.40 -33.12
N ARG A 690 2.17 -1.40 -33.99
CA ARG A 690 3.23 -0.38 -33.96
C ARG A 690 2.60 1.01 -34.05
N PRO A 691 1.93 1.47 -32.99
CA PRO A 691 1.26 2.76 -32.98
C PRO A 691 2.26 3.92 -32.91
N ASP A 692 1.90 5.07 -33.49
CA ASP A 692 2.43 6.36 -33.04
C ASP A 692 1.61 6.91 -31.83
N CYS A 693 1.89 8.15 -31.38
CA CYS A 693 1.15 8.74 -30.26
C CYS A 693 -0.36 8.89 -30.50
N ALA A 694 -0.80 9.08 -31.74
CA ALA A 694 -2.21 9.20 -32.11
C ALA A 694 -2.89 7.82 -32.19
N ASP A 695 -2.18 6.81 -32.70
CA ASP A 695 -2.68 5.44 -32.82
C ASP A 695 -2.85 4.75 -31.47
N LEU A 696 -1.91 4.97 -30.52
CA LEU A 696 -1.82 4.17 -29.28
C LEU A 696 -3.15 4.08 -28.51
N PRO A 697 -3.88 5.19 -28.26
CA PRO A 697 -5.18 5.11 -27.59
C PRO A 697 -6.22 4.30 -28.37
N TYR A 698 -6.29 4.49 -29.69
CA TYR A 698 -7.25 3.79 -30.54
C TYR A 698 -6.90 2.30 -30.66
N PHE A 699 -5.63 1.94 -30.76
CA PHE A 699 -5.15 0.55 -30.83
C PHE A 699 -5.47 -0.21 -29.55
N LEU A 700 -5.20 0.37 -28.37
CA LEU A 700 -5.56 -0.24 -27.08
C LEU A 700 -7.07 -0.47 -26.96
N ARG A 701 -7.86 0.54 -27.32
CA ARG A 701 -9.33 0.50 -27.25
C ARG A 701 -9.92 -0.48 -28.28
N ALA A 702 -9.38 -0.53 -29.49
CA ALA A 702 -9.81 -1.45 -30.55
C ALA A 702 -9.42 -2.90 -30.24
N TYR A 703 -8.22 -3.15 -29.71
CA TYR A 703 -7.76 -4.48 -29.30
C TYR A 703 -8.66 -5.07 -28.20
N PHE A 704 -8.95 -4.30 -27.16
CA PHE A 704 -9.88 -4.71 -26.11
C PHE A 704 -11.31 -4.93 -26.66
N ALA A 705 -11.79 -4.02 -27.52
CA ALA A 705 -13.09 -4.15 -28.16
C ALA A 705 -13.21 -5.39 -29.06
N TRP A 706 -12.14 -5.75 -29.76
CA TRP A 706 -12.05 -6.97 -30.55
C TRP A 706 -12.10 -8.22 -29.65
N LYS A 707 -11.28 -8.28 -28.59
CA LYS A 707 -11.26 -9.42 -27.66
C LYS A 707 -12.63 -9.71 -27.03
N LEU A 708 -13.33 -8.69 -26.55
CA LEU A 708 -14.66 -8.83 -25.93
C LEU A 708 -15.84 -8.69 -26.90
N HIS A 709 -15.59 -8.52 -28.21
CA HIS A 709 -16.64 -8.21 -29.20
C HIS A 709 -17.53 -7.00 -28.83
N LEU A 710 -16.94 -5.88 -28.40
CA LEU A 710 -17.62 -4.61 -28.17
C LEU A 710 -17.75 -3.82 -29.50
N PRO A 711 -18.68 -2.86 -29.63
CA PRO A 711 -18.73 -1.95 -30.78
C PRO A 711 -17.58 -0.92 -30.72
N PHE A 712 -17.06 -0.54 -31.89
CA PHE A 712 -15.98 0.44 -32.02
C PHE A 712 -16.22 1.33 -33.24
N ALA A 713 -15.96 2.63 -33.09
CA ALA A 713 -16.09 3.64 -34.13
C ALA A 713 -14.95 4.67 -34.05
N PHE A 714 -14.60 5.24 -35.20
CA PHE A 714 -13.62 6.33 -35.32
C PHE A 714 -13.94 7.22 -36.53
N ARG A 715 -13.47 8.46 -36.54
CA ARG A 715 -13.72 9.43 -37.61
C ARG A 715 -12.44 9.92 -38.26
N ALA A 716 -12.55 10.27 -39.55
CA ALA A 716 -11.58 11.14 -40.20
C ALA A 716 -11.80 12.58 -39.72
N CYS A 717 -10.71 13.30 -39.45
CA CYS A 717 -10.73 14.67 -38.95
C CYS A 717 -9.80 15.56 -39.78
N ASN A 718 -10.10 16.86 -39.86
CA ASN A 718 -9.14 17.86 -40.34
C ASN A 718 -8.11 18.18 -39.23
N ARG A 719 -7.04 18.91 -39.56
CA ARG A 719 -5.94 19.22 -38.62
C ARG A 719 -6.17 20.48 -37.76
N GLY A 720 -7.30 21.18 -37.93
CA GLY A 720 -7.52 22.54 -37.42
C GLY A 720 -6.68 23.59 -38.16
N ALA A 721 -6.83 24.84 -37.74
CA ALA A 721 -6.01 25.99 -38.13
C ALA A 721 -6.05 27.03 -36.99
N ASP A 722 -5.29 28.11 -37.07
CA ASP A 722 -5.37 29.17 -36.05
C ASP A 722 -6.80 29.74 -35.90
N GLY A 723 -7.26 29.87 -34.66
CA GLY A 723 -8.64 30.26 -34.30
C GLY A 723 -9.74 29.30 -34.76
N ARG A 724 -9.40 28.10 -35.29
CA ARG A 724 -10.36 27.10 -35.78
C ARG A 724 -9.95 25.69 -35.34
N PRO A 725 -10.60 25.11 -34.32
CA PRO A 725 -10.19 23.81 -33.79
C PRO A 725 -10.50 22.67 -34.77
N PRO A 726 -9.82 21.51 -34.64
CA PRO A 726 -10.09 20.33 -35.46
C PRO A 726 -11.58 19.93 -35.46
N ALA A 727 -12.08 19.52 -36.63
CA ALA A 727 -13.44 18.99 -36.81
C ALA A 727 -13.43 17.64 -37.56
N CYS A 728 -14.42 16.79 -37.27
CA CYS A 728 -14.52 15.40 -37.75
C CYS A 728 -15.88 15.13 -38.41
N ASP A 729 -16.20 15.92 -39.43
CA ASP A 729 -17.53 16.00 -40.06
C ASP A 729 -17.87 14.77 -40.93
N GLY A 730 -16.91 13.88 -41.16
CA GLY A 730 -17.13 12.63 -41.88
C GLY A 730 -17.95 11.59 -41.09
N THR A 731 -18.64 10.71 -41.81
CA THR A 731 -19.34 9.54 -41.24
C THR A 731 -18.34 8.66 -40.48
N PRO A 732 -18.67 8.17 -39.25
CA PRO A 732 -17.79 7.24 -38.54
C PRO A 732 -17.53 5.95 -39.32
N GLN A 733 -16.27 5.56 -39.40
CA GLN A 733 -15.89 4.19 -39.73
C GLN A 733 -16.07 3.31 -38.48
N HIS A 734 -16.38 2.03 -38.65
CA HIS A 734 -16.72 1.15 -37.53
C HIS A 734 -16.44 -0.33 -37.78
N ASN A 735 -16.37 -1.13 -36.71
CA ASN A 735 -16.01 -2.54 -36.75
C ASN A 735 -16.99 -3.45 -37.54
N HIS A 736 -18.22 -2.98 -37.81
CA HIS A 736 -19.17 -3.68 -38.69
C HIS A 736 -18.95 -3.47 -40.20
N LEU A 737 -17.92 -2.72 -40.60
CA LEU A 737 -17.54 -2.61 -42.03
C LEU A 737 -16.70 -3.83 -42.46
N PRO A 738 -16.86 -4.33 -43.69
CA PRO A 738 -16.02 -5.41 -44.21
C PRO A 738 -14.53 -5.05 -44.27
N VAL A 739 -13.69 -6.09 -44.20
CA VAL A 739 -12.22 -6.04 -44.31
C VAL A 739 -11.70 -7.25 -45.10
N PRO A 740 -10.56 -7.15 -45.81
CA PRO A 740 -10.00 -8.24 -46.62
C PRO A 740 -9.33 -9.37 -45.80
N GLY A 741 -9.72 -9.52 -44.52
CA GLY A 741 -9.15 -10.51 -43.61
C GLY A 741 -9.65 -11.94 -43.87
N THR A 742 -8.76 -12.92 -43.70
CA THR A 742 -9.05 -14.35 -43.90
C THR A 742 -9.35 -15.13 -42.61
N ASP A 743 -9.15 -14.50 -41.45
CA ASP A 743 -9.64 -14.95 -40.12
C ASP A 743 -9.80 -13.75 -39.18
N GLU A 744 -10.37 -13.96 -37.99
CA GLU A 744 -10.64 -12.90 -37.00
C GLU A 744 -9.39 -12.11 -36.56
N VAL A 745 -8.17 -12.65 -36.70
CA VAL A 745 -6.92 -11.95 -36.33
C VAL A 745 -6.40 -11.10 -37.47
N ASN A 746 -6.46 -11.62 -38.69
CA ASN A 746 -6.09 -10.86 -39.90
C ASN A 746 -7.09 -9.71 -40.12
N ALA A 747 -8.39 -9.96 -39.91
CA ALA A 747 -9.44 -8.95 -39.96
C ALA A 747 -9.22 -7.80 -38.95
N PHE A 748 -8.79 -8.12 -37.73
CA PHE A 748 -8.41 -7.12 -36.73
C PHE A 748 -7.16 -6.30 -37.13
N GLN A 749 -6.17 -6.91 -37.79
CA GLN A 749 -4.99 -6.17 -38.27
C GLN A 749 -5.33 -5.23 -39.45
N GLU A 750 -6.14 -5.67 -40.41
CA GLU A 750 -6.66 -4.80 -41.47
C GLU A 750 -7.48 -3.63 -40.91
N PHE A 751 -8.30 -3.89 -39.88
CA PHE A 751 -9.03 -2.84 -39.18
C PHE A 751 -8.08 -1.86 -38.45
N SER A 752 -7.05 -2.36 -37.78
CA SER A 752 -6.06 -1.54 -37.08
C SER A 752 -5.25 -0.67 -38.06
N GLN A 753 -4.90 -1.20 -39.23
CA GLN A 753 -4.27 -0.41 -40.29
C GLN A 753 -5.21 0.66 -40.86
N ARG A 754 -6.51 0.35 -40.99
CA ARG A 754 -7.53 1.33 -41.41
C ARG A 754 -7.70 2.46 -40.39
N VAL A 755 -7.60 2.15 -39.09
CA VAL A 755 -7.54 3.16 -38.01
C VAL A 755 -6.32 4.06 -38.21
N ALA A 756 -5.10 3.50 -38.28
CA ALA A 756 -3.86 4.28 -38.40
C ALA A 756 -3.78 5.13 -39.69
N ASN A 757 -4.38 4.65 -40.79
CA ASN A 757 -4.47 5.42 -42.03
C ASN A 757 -5.49 6.59 -41.96
N THR A 758 -6.28 6.70 -40.88
CA THR A 758 -7.39 7.65 -40.75
C THR A 758 -7.21 8.63 -39.58
N VAL A 759 -6.79 8.12 -38.42
CA VAL A 759 -6.64 8.94 -37.21
C VAL A 759 -5.30 9.66 -37.20
N HIS A 760 -5.25 10.80 -36.51
CA HIS A 760 -4.02 11.53 -36.23
C HIS A 760 -4.23 12.36 -34.97
N SER A 761 -3.18 13.01 -34.47
CA SER A 761 -3.23 13.69 -33.16
C SER A 761 -4.21 14.87 -33.09
N ALA A 762 -4.80 15.33 -34.20
CA ALA A 762 -5.90 16.30 -34.15
C ALA A 762 -7.27 15.66 -33.86
N SER A 763 -7.46 14.35 -34.10
CA SER A 763 -8.73 13.64 -33.87
C SER A 763 -9.20 13.72 -32.41
N ALA A 764 -8.26 13.78 -31.46
CA ALA A 764 -8.54 13.98 -30.04
C ALA A 764 -8.57 15.45 -29.59
N ARG A 765 -8.16 16.41 -30.44
CA ARG A 765 -8.03 17.85 -30.12
C ARG A 765 -9.22 18.70 -30.61
N THR A 766 -10.32 18.05 -30.97
CA THR A 766 -11.59 18.71 -31.34
C THR A 766 -12.11 19.65 -30.25
N HIS A 767 -12.96 20.60 -30.64
CA HIS A 767 -13.59 21.53 -29.71
C HIS A 767 -14.38 20.80 -28.60
N PRO A 768 -14.28 21.20 -27.32
CA PRO A 768 -14.93 20.53 -26.18
C PRO A 768 -16.43 20.24 -26.30
N ASP A 769 -17.16 21.11 -27.00
CA ASP A 769 -18.61 20.97 -27.20
C ASP A 769 -19.00 20.06 -28.38
N SER A 770 -18.03 19.61 -29.19
CA SER A 770 -18.31 18.82 -30.38
C SER A 770 -18.96 17.48 -30.02
N ASN A 771 -20.05 17.15 -30.71
CA ASN A 771 -20.62 15.81 -30.74
C ASN A 771 -20.04 14.96 -31.90
N ALA A 772 -19.48 15.61 -32.93
CA ALA A 772 -18.82 14.98 -34.07
C ALA A 772 -17.33 14.75 -33.74
N THR A 773 -17.06 13.85 -32.80
CA THR A 773 -15.71 13.47 -32.37
C THR A 773 -15.73 12.17 -31.57
N ASP A 774 -14.64 11.44 -31.56
CA ASP A 774 -14.52 10.11 -30.96
C ASP A 774 -14.21 10.15 -29.45
N VAL A 775 -13.81 11.32 -28.93
CA VAL A 775 -13.46 11.54 -27.51
C VAL A 775 -14.08 12.83 -26.98
N TYR A 776 -14.29 12.92 -25.66
CA TYR A 776 -14.93 14.09 -25.04
C TYR A 776 -14.30 14.39 -23.67
N PRO A 777 -14.23 15.67 -23.24
CA PRO A 777 -13.56 16.06 -22.01
C PRO A 777 -14.34 15.61 -20.76
N VAL A 778 -13.60 15.18 -19.74
CA VAL A 778 -14.11 14.68 -18.45
C VAL A 778 -13.82 15.66 -17.31
N PRO A 779 -14.51 15.59 -16.14
CA PRO A 779 -14.14 16.42 -15.00
C PRO A 779 -12.81 15.96 -14.37
N LEU A 780 -12.16 16.86 -13.63
CA LEU A 780 -10.92 16.55 -12.91
C LEU A 780 -11.27 15.92 -11.56
N ARG A 781 -11.40 14.59 -11.55
CA ARG A 781 -11.64 13.77 -10.36
C ARG A 781 -10.96 12.41 -10.52
N ARG A 782 -10.67 11.72 -9.42
CA ARG A 782 -9.88 10.48 -9.45
C ARG A 782 -10.59 9.35 -10.21
N GLU A 783 -11.91 9.31 -10.16
CA GLU A 783 -12.78 8.34 -10.84
C GLU A 783 -12.85 8.61 -12.36
N SER A 784 -12.78 9.88 -12.74
CA SER A 784 -12.89 10.36 -14.12
C SER A 784 -11.59 10.20 -14.91
N LEU A 785 -10.46 10.17 -14.21
CA LEU A 785 -9.12 10.05 -14.77
C LEU A 785 -8.61 8.61 -14.65
N ALA A 786 -9.48 7.65 -14.98
CA ALA A 786 -9.17 6.23 -14.98
C ALA A 786 -8.06 5.89 -16.00
N PRO A 787 -7.30 4.80 -15.80
CA PRO A 787 -6.54 4.15 -16.86
C PRO A 787 -7.37 4.00 -18.14
N GLY A 788 -6.75 4.23 -19.30
CA GLY A 788 -7.44 4.30 -20.58
C GLY A 788 -7.99 5.68 -20.97
N THR A 789 -7.98 6.67 -20.08
CA THR A 789 -8.33 8.07 -20.40
C THR A 789 -7.25 8.69 -21.29
N VAL A 790 -7.64 9.34 -22.39
CA VAL A 790 -6.72 10.01 -23.32
C VAL A 790 -6.36 11.38 -22.75
N PHE A 791 -5.08 11.77 -22.78
CA PHE A 791 -4.68 13.16 -22.63
C PHE A 791 -4.25 13.71 -24.00
N ALA A 792 -4.94 14.74 -24.47
CA ALA A 792 -4.58 15.45 -25.69
C ALA A 792 -3.86 16.74 -25.34
N ASP A 793 -2.58 16.87 -25.69
CA ASP A 793 -1.88 18.15 -25.57
C ASP A 793 -2.43 19.16 -26.62
N PRO A 794 -2.20 20.47 -26.50
CA PRO A 794 -2.69 21.44 -27.49
C PRO A 794 -1.98 21.33 -28.85
N TYR A 795 -0.82 20.67 -28.93
CA TYR A 795 0.16 20.80 -30.01
C TYR A 795 0.38 19.54 -30.86
N GLY A 796 -0.40 18.48 -30.66
CA GLY A 796 -0.39 17.29 -31.49
C GLY A 796 0.33 16.07 -30.91
N HIS A 797 0.51 15.99 -29.60
CA HIS A 797 0.95 14.79 -28.89
C HIS A 797 -0.18 14.26 -28.00
N LEU A 798 -0.47 12.94 -28.09
CA LEU A 798 -1.41 12.28 -27.19
C LEU A 798 -0.69 11.32 -26.26
N LEU A 799 -1.23 11.19 -25.04
CA LEU A 799 -0.90 10.15 -24.09
C LEU A 799 -2.18 9.41 -23.70
N ILE A 800 -2.04 8.23 -23.10
CA ILE A 800 -3.13 7.55 -22.40
C ILE A 800 -2.74 7.38 -20.93
N ILE A 801 -3.66 7.59 -19.98
CA ILE A 801 -3.41 7.27 -18.57
C ILE A 801 -3.15 5.77 -18.48
N ALA A 802 -1.98 5.40 -17.98
CA ALA A 802 -1.58 4.02 -17.76
C ALA A 802 -2.02 3.55 -16.37
N ARG A 803 -1.69 4.31 -15.32
CA ARG A 803 -2.03 3.99 -13.92
C ARG A 803 -1.77 5.16 -12.97
N TRP A 804 -2.23 5.01 -11.72
CA TRP A 804 -1.93 5.92 -10.62
C TRP A 804 -1.02 5.24 -9.61
N ILE A 805 0.06 5.91 -9.21
CA ILE A 805 0.84 5.57 -8.02
C ILE A 805 0.32 6.49 -6.90
N PRO A 806 -0.30 5.96 -5.84
CA PRO A 806 -0.85 6.80 -4.77
C PRO A 806 0.25 7.33 -3.83
N GLN A 807 -0.02 8.45 -3.17
CA GLN A 807 0.88 9.05 -2.17
C GLN A 807 1.08 8.10 -0.97
N THR A 808 2.34 7.73 -0.69
CA THR A 808 2.69 6.86 0.44
C THR A 808 2.97 7.69 1.70
N ALA A 809 3.26 7.04 2.83
CA ALA A 809 3.59 7.73 4.09
C ALA A 809 4.74 8.76 3.92
N THR A 810 5.70 8.47 3.03
CA THR A 810 6.95 9.24 2.85
C THR A 810 7.22 9.68 1.41
N GLU A 811 6.48 9.18 0.41
CA GLU A 811 6.72 9.43 -1.02
C GLU A 811 5.50 10.04 -1.72
N TYR A 812 5.76 10.78 -2.80
CA TYR A 812 4.76 11.47 -3.61
C TYR A 812 3.94 10.47 -4.43
N GLY A 813 2.64 10.74 -4.56
CA GLY A 813 1.83 10.13 -5.59
C GLY A 813 2.27 10.63 -6.98
N VAL A 814 2.03 9.81 -8.00
CA VAL A 814 2.35 10.13 -9.39
C VAL A 814 1.27 9.56 -10.31
N LEU A 815 0.70 10.40 -11.17
CA LEU A 815 -0.08 9.94 -12.31
C LEU A 815 0.86 9.53 -13.45
N ILE A 816 0.70 8.32 -14.00
CA ILE A 816 1.51 7.79 -15.09
C ILE A 816 0.68 7.71 -16.38
N GLY A 817 1.20 8.29 -17.45
CA GLY A 817 0.72 8.05 -18.81
C GLY A 817 1.65 7.15 -19.61
N ALA A 818 1.16 6.62 -20.73
CA ALA A 818 1.95 5.99 -21.78
C ALA A 818 1.85 6.82 -23.06
N ASP A 819 2.97 6.99 -23.76
CA ASP A 819 3.05 7.57 -25.10
C ASP A 819 3.71 6.59 -26.07
N ALA A 820 3.50 6.80 -27.37
CA ALA A 820 4.19 6.07 -28.42
C ALA A 820 4.86 7.04 -29.41
N GLN A 821 5.97 6.62 -30.00
CA GLN A 821 6.78 7.41 -30.93
C GLN A 821 6.57 6.94 -32.39
N PRO A 822 6.92 7.75 -33.41
CA PRO A 822 6.74 7.37 -34.82
C PRO A 822 7.53 6.12 -35.28
N ASP A 823 8.54 5.68 -34.53
CA ASP A 823 9.26 4.42 -34.75
C ASP A 823 8.50 3.18 -34.21
N GLY A 824 7.38 3.41 -33.52
CA GLY A 824 6.55 2.41 -32.85
C GLY A 824 6.89 2.17 -31.38
N THR A 825 7.94 2.81 -30.83
CA THR A 825 8.40 2.66 -29.45
C THR A 825 7.36 3.19 -28.46
N VAL A 826 7.02 2.42 -27.42
CA VAL A 826 6.07 2.80 -26.36
C VAL A 826 6.82 3.05 -25.06
N ALA A 827 6.55 4.15 -24.36
CA ALA A 827 7.22 4.52 -23.10
C ALA A 827 6.24 5.04 -22.05
N LEU A 828 6.61 4.97 -20.76
CA LEU A 828 5.85 5.63 -19.69
C LEU A 828 6.37 7.04 -19.40
N ARG A 829 5.44 7.93 -19.00
CA ARG A 829 5.66 9.34 -18.68
C ARG A 829 5.00 9.69 -17.36
N ARG A 830 5.73 10.37 -16.46
CA ARG A 830 5.15 10.97 -15.26
C ARG A 830 4.28 12.17 -15.65
N PHE A 831 3.21 12.42 -14.90
CA PHE A 831 2.45 13.66 -14.97
C PHE A 831 3.26 14.80 -14.35
N TRP A 832 3.55 15.81 -15.17
CA TRP A 832 4.08 17.12 -14.76
C TRP A 832 4.02 18.05 -15.99
N ARG A 833 4.26 19.35 -15.78
CA ARG A 833 4.03 20.42 -16.79
C ARG A 833 4.72 20.19 -18.13
N GLY A 834 5.92 19.62 -18.18
CA GLY A 834 6.66 19.40 -19.43
C GLY A 834 6.31 18.11 -20.17
N SER A 835 5.64 17.14 -19.54
CA SER A 835 5.13 15.93 -20.21
C SER A 835 3.64 16.04 -20.59
N PHE A 836 2.84 16.72 -19.77
CA PHE A 836 1.40 16.91 -19.97
C PHE A 836 1.10 18.40 -20.18
N LEU A 837 1.34 18.88 -21.41
CA LEU A 837 1.10 20.28 -21.77
C LEU A 837 -0.40 20.57 -21.86
N PHE A 838 -0.88 21.58 -21.15
CA PHE A 838 -2.29 21.98 -21.13
C PHE A 838 -2.47 23.45 -21.50
N SER A 839 -3.60 23.76 -22.14
CA SER A 839 -4.08 25.12 -22.40
C SER A 839 -5.58 25.18 -22.12
N PRO A 840 -6.07 26.16 -21.33
CA PRO A 840 -7.50 26.38 -21.17
C PRO A 840 -8.15 27.04 -22.39
N ASP A 841 -7.36 27.66 -23.28
CA ASP A 841 -7.86 28.23 -24.54
C ASP A 841 -8.22 27.12 -25.53
N THR A 842 -9.48 27.11 -25.98
CA THR A 842 -10.08 26.12 -26.88
C THR A 842 -10.23 26.62 -28.32
N SER A 843 -9.75 27.83 -28.63
CA SER A 843 -9.91 28.47 -29.95
C SER A 843 -9.22 27.70 -31.08
N SER A 844 -8.03 27.14 -30.83
CA SER A 844 -7.23 26.43 -31.85
C SER A 844 -7.13 24.92 -31.57
N ALA A 845 -7.37 24.45 -30.34
CA ALA A 845 -7.42 23.04 -29.97
C ALA A 845 -8.12 22.82 -28.62
N GLY A 846 -8.96 21.78 -28.48
CA GLY A 846 -9.45 21.34 -27.18
C GLY A 846 -8.47 20.38 -26.52
N ALA A 847 -7.53 20.89 -25.72
CA ALA A 847 -6.55 20.09 -24.97
C ALA A 847 -7.16 19.39 -23.72
N GLY A 848 -6.38 18.60 -22.99
CA GLY A 848 -6.75 18.00 -21.69
C GLY A 848 -7.17 16.53 -21.73
N PHE A 849 -7.69 16.04 -20.60
CA PHE A 849 -8.14 14.66 -20.39
C PHE A 849 -9.51 14.40 -21.03
N LYS A 850 -9.65 13.26 -21.72
CA LYS A 850 -10.82 12.89 -22.49
C LYS A 850 -11.10 11.38 -22.43
N ALA A 851 -12.36 11.00 -22.30
CA ALA A 851 -12.79 9.63 -22.45
C ALA A 851 -13.22 9.33 -23.89
N PHE A 852 -13.12 8.08 -24.33
CA PHE A 852 -13.73 7.62 -25.58
C PHE A 852 -15.26 7.72 -25.50
N ARG A 853 -15.88 8.31 -26.53
CA ARG A 853 -17.33 8.47 -26.64
C ARG A 853 -18.00 7.09 -26.72
N PRO A 854 -18.90 6.72 -25.80
CA PRO A 854 -19.54 5.41 -25.85
C PRO A 854 -20.36 5.24 -27.13
N VAL A 855 -20.21 4.07 -27.76
CA VAL A 855 -20.83 3.70 -29.03
C VAL A 855 -21.80 2.54 -28.82
N ARG A 856 -23.00 2.63 -29.42
CA ARG A 856 -23.99 1.54 -29.43
C ARG A 856 -24.12 0.94 -30.82
N ALA A 857 -24.09 -0.39 -30.90
CA ALA A 857 -24.42 -1.13 -32.11
C ALA A 857 -25.88 -0.92 -32.52
N ARG A 858 -26.14 -0.82 -33.83
CA ARG A 858 -27.46 -0.78 -34.48
C ARG A 858 -27.48 -1.81 -35.62
N ARG A 859 -28.63 -2.01 -36.27
CA ARG A 859 -28.73 -2.90 -37.45
C ARG A 859 -27.93 -2.39 -38.65
N GLU A 860 -27.79 -1.08 -38.77
CA GLU A 860 -27.16 -0.38 -39.91
C GLU A 860 -25.93 0.41 -39.43
N GLY A 861 -25.03 -0.24 -38.69
CA GLY A 861 -23.78 0.35 -38.17
C GLY A 861 -23.87 0.75 -36.70
N VAL A 862 -23.35 1.94 -36.36
CA VAL A 862 -23.11 2.32 -34.95
C VAL A 862 -23.52 3.76 -34.63
N GLN A 863 -23.97 3.98 -33.39
CA GLN A 863 -24.44 5.28 -32.90
C GLN A 863 -23.63 5.73 -31.68
N PRO A 864 -22.75 6.75 -31.82
CA PRO A 864 -22.12 7.43 -30.68
C PRO A 864 -23.13 8.21 -29.84
N ARG A 865 -22.92 8.31 -28.52
CA ARG A 865 -23.73 9.18 -27.62
C ARG A 865 -23.30 10.65 -27.71
N ALA A 866 -24.25 11.57 -27.74
CA ALA A 866 -23.99 13.01 -27.64
C ALA A 866 -23.71 13.46 -26.19
N ASN A 867 -23.13 14.66 -26.01
CA ASN A 867 -22.66 15.21 -24.74
C ASN A 867 -23.79 15.44 -23.71
N ASP A 868 -24.99 15.80 -24.18
CA ASP A 868 -26.22 15.95 -23.39
C ASP A 868 -26.65 14.63 -22.71
N ALA A 869 -26.37 13.50 -23.35
CA ALA A 869 -26.58 12.17 -22.80
C ALA A 869 -25.45 11.70 -21.86
N LEU A 870 -24.40 12.50 -21.62
CA LEU A 870 -23.21 12.14 -20.84
C LEU A 870 -23.06 13.03 -19.59
N VAL A 871 -24.15 13.26 -18.85
CA VAL A 871 -24.19 14.28 -17.77
C VAL A 871 -23.99 13.74 -16.33
N GLY A 872 -23.69 12.45 -16.14
CA GLY A 872 -23.56 11.84 -14.82
C GLY A 872 -22.54 10.71 -14.73
N GLY A 873 -22.17 10.35 -13.50
CA GLY A 873 -21.17 9.31 -13.19
C GLY A 873 -19.72 9.76 -13.38
N PRO A 874 -18.74 8.84 -13.20
CA PRO A 874 -17.31 9.13 -13.35
C PRO A 874 -16.93 9.69 -14.73
N ARG A 875 -17.58 9.20 -15.79
CA ARG A 875 -17.28 9.54 -17.19
C ARG A 875 -18.27 10.57 -17.75
N ALA A 876 -18.66 11.55 -16.94
CA ALA A 876 -19.48 12.66 -17.41
C ALA A 876 -18.68 13.57 -18.36
N TRP A 877 -19.33 14.14 -19.37
CA TRP A 877 -18.83 15.27 -20.15
C TRP A 877 -18.73 16.50 -19.27
N SER A 878 -17.63 17.23 -19.35
CA SER A 878 -17.39 18.42 -18.54
C SER A 878 -16.45 19.41 -19.20
N ARG A 879 -16.78 20.70 -19.09
CA ARG A 879 -15.86 21.81 -19.44
C ARG A 879 -14.96 22.25 -18.27
N GLN A 880 -15.02 21.58 -17.11
CA GLN A 880 -14.31 21.98 -15.89
C GLN A 880 -12.81 22.24 -16.11
N GLN A 881 -12.16 21.45 -16.97
CA GLN A 881 -10.73 21.59 -17.27
C GLN A 881 -10.36 22.95 -17.86
N TYR A 882 -11.27 23.59 -18.60
CA TYR A 882 -11.05 24.86 -19.30
C TYR A 882 -11.44 26.08 -18.46
N ALA A 883 -11.84 25.89 -17.19
CA ALA A 883 -12.17 26.97 -16.29
C ALA A 883 -10.92 27.42 -15.52
N GLY A 884 -10.56 28.70 -15.66
CA GLY A 884 -9.37 29.28 -15.02
C GLY A 884 -8.13 29.27 -15.91
N SER A 885 -6.97 29.35 -15.28
CA SER A 885 -5.66 29.36 -15.93
C SER A 885 -5.07 27.94 -16.08
N ALA A 886 -3.95 27.84 -16.80
CA ALA A 886 -3.18 26.60 -16.82
C ALA A 886 -2.59 26.25 -15.44
N ASP A 887 -2.27 27.24 -14.60
CA ASP A 887 -1.79 27.00 -13.23
C ASP A 887 -2.90 26.36 -12.36
N ASP A 888 -4.14 26.86 -12.47
CA ASP A 888 -5.29 26.27 -11.76
C ASP A 888 -5.52 24.80 -12.14
N PHE A 889 -5.31 24.44 -13.41
CA PHE A 889 -5.35 23.05 -13.88
C PHE A 889 -4.26 22.19 -13.21
N TYR A 890 -3.01 22.64 -13.20
CA TYR A 890 -1.90 21.88 -12.62
C TYR A 890 -2.02 21.77 -11.10
N ASP A 891 -2.33 22.86 -10.41
CA ASP A 891 -2.51 22.87 -8.96
C ASP A 891 -3.66 21.93 -8.54
N ARG A 892 -4.74 21.87 -9.33
CA ARG A 892 -5.87 20.93 -9.12
C ARG A 892 -5.49 19.48 -9.39
N MET A 893 -4.60 19.21 -10.35
CA MET A 893 -4.06 17.88 -10.58
C MET A 893 -3.10 17.44 -9.46
N GLU A 894 -2.23 18.31 -8.98
CA GLU A 894 -1.37 18.05 -7.82
C GLU A 894 -2.19 17.73 -6.56
N ALA A 895 -3.32 18.41 -6.36
CA ALA A 895 -4.23 18.13 -5.25
C ALA A 895 -4.95 16.76 -5.38
N LEU A 896 -5.19 16.27 -6.61
CA LEU A 896 -5.76 14.94 -6.86
C LEU A 896 -4.72 13.82 -6.73
N ILE A 897 -3.47 14.08 -7.11
CA ILE A 897 -2.36 13.12 -7.04
C ILE A 897 -1.82 12.99 -5.61
N ASN A 898 -1.72 14.10 -4.89
CA ASN A 898 -1.17 14.18 -3.54
C ASN A 898 -2.21 14.74 -2.56
N PRO A 899 -3.22 13.96 -2.14
CA PRO A 899 -4.33 14.45 -1.31
C PRO A 899 -3.92 14.92 0.09
N ARG A 900 -2.86 14.38 0.71
CA ARG A 900 -2.31 14.91 1.97
C ARG A 900 -1.37 16.08 1.72
N PRO A 901 -1.24 17.03 2.68
CA PRO A 901 -0.19 18.03 2.65
C PRO A 901 1.21 17.42 2.56
N LEU A 902 2.15 18.19 2.01
CA LEU A 902 3.50 17.73 1.68
C LEU A 902 4.57 18.66 2.24
N GLU A 903 5.68 18.12 2.74
CA GLU A 903 6.81 18.93 3.19
C GLU A 903 7.43 19.67 1.98
N PRO A 904 7.41 21.02 1.95
CA PRO A 904 7.74 21.76 0.73
C PRO A 904 9.20 21.62 0.28
N SER A 905 10.17 21.44 1.18
CA SER A 905 11.57 21.20 0.81
C SER A 905 11.75 19.84 0.12
N GLY A 906 10.98 18.83 0.51
CA GLY A 906 10.89 17.54 -0.17
C GLY A 906 10.45 17.67 -1.62
N GLN A 907 9.37 18.43 -1.87
CA GLN A 907 8.84 18.62 -3.22
C GLN A 907 9.80 19.42 -4.09
N LEU A 908 10.46 20.43 -3.51
CA LEU A 908 11.50 21.20 -4.20
C LEU A 908 12.64 20.29 -4.71
N ARG A 909 13.11 19.35 -3.89
CA ARG A 909 14.15 18.39 -4.30
C ARG A 909 13.72 17.54 -5.49
N VAL A 910 12.50 16.98 -5.46
CA VAL A 910 11.92 16.18 -6.55
C VAL A 910 11.81 16.99 -7.86
N LEU A 911 11.39 18.25 -7.77
CA LEU A 911 11.31 19.12 -8.96
C LEU A 911 12.68 19.42 -9.57
N VAL A 912 13.71 19.63 -8.74
CA VAL A 912 15.08 19.82 -9.23
C VAL A 912 15.69 18.50 -9.73
N ASP A 913 15.28 17.34 -9.21
CA ASP A 913 15.70 16.02 -9.71
C ASP A 913 15.21 15.83 -11.16
N ALA A 914 13.92 16.09 -11.40
CA ALA A 914 13.31 16.02 -12.73
C ALA A 914 13.92 17.01 -13.74
N LEU A 915 14.37 18.20 -13.28
CA LEU A 915 15.11 19.15 -14.12
C LEU A 915 16.51 18.65 -14.48
N ASP A 916 17.23 18.01 -13.55
CA ASP A 916 18.53 17.38 -13.83
C ASP A 916 18.36 16.29 -14.89
N GLU A 917 17.44 15.33 -14.66
CA GLU A 917 17.11 14.26 -15.61
C GLU A 917 16.75 14.78 -17.01
N ALA A 918 15.94 15.85 -17.09
CA ALA A 918 15.60 16.50 -18.35
C ALA A 918 16.83 17.12 -19.06
N ALA A 919 17.74 17.73 -18.30
CA ALA A 919 18.99 18.28 -18.83
C ALA A 919 19.94 17.17 -19.31
N GLN A 920 20.11 16.07 -18.55
CA GLN A 920 20.94 14.92 -18.93
C GLN A 920 20.45 14.29 -20.25
N ARG A 921 19.13 14.05 -20.41
CA ARG A 921 18.56 13.55 -21.68
C ARG A 921 18.80 14.47 -22.87
N ARG A 922 18.83 15.78 -22.63
CA ARG A 922 19.15 16.76 -23.69
C ARG A 922 20.62 16.66 -24.12
N VAL A 923 21.56 16.30 -23.23
CA VAL A 923 22.97 16.04 -23.62
C VAL A 923 23.02 14.97 -24.71
N GLN A 924 22.38 13.82 -24.51
CA GLN A 924 22.33 12.76 -25.52
C GLN A 924 21.67 13.20 -26.83
N SER A 925 20.59 13.99 -26.75
CA SER A 925 19.88 14.51 -27.93
C SER A 925 20.77 15.47 -28.75
N VAL A 926 21.53 16.33 -28.08
CA VAL A 926 22.46 17.28 -28.73
C VAL A 926 23.68 16.53 -29.29
N ASP A 927 24.26 15.60 -28.53
CA ASP A 927 25.40 14.77 -28.95
C ASP A 927 25.10 13.91 -30.19
N ASN A 928 23.87 13.39 -30.30
CA ASN A 928 23.39 12.69 -31.51
C ASN A 928 23.42 13.62 -32.74
N GLY A 929 22.96 14.87 -32.59
CA GLY A 929 23.05 15.87 -33.66
C GLY A 929 24.50 16.24 -34.01
N GLU A 930 25.39 16.36 -33.02
CA GLU A 930 26.82 16.55 -33.27
C GLU A 930 27.46 15.36 -33.99
N ALA A 931 27.05 14.13 -33.67
CA ALA A 931 27.51 12.93 -34.37
C ALA A 931 27.06 12.92 -35.83
N TYR A 932 25.80 13.31 -36.10
CA TYR A 932 25.29 13.46 -37.46
C TYR A 932 26.06 14.52 -38.25
N VAL A 933 26.26 15.71 -37.69
CA VAL A 933 26.97 16.82 -38.36
C VAL A 933 28.45 16.48 -38.62
N ARG A 934 29.11 15.75 -37.71
CA ARG A 934 30.47 15.23 -37.96
C ARG A 934 30.56 14.24 -39.13
N GLN A 935 29.49 13.52 -39.43
CA GLN A 935 29.44 12.52 -40.51
C GLN A 935 28.94 13.10 -41.84
N ASN A 936 28.00 14.06 -41.81
CA ASN A 936 27.24 14.51 -42.98
C ASN A 936 27.39 16.01 -43.30
N GLY A 937 28.03 16.79 -42.43
CA GLY A 937 28.18 18.23 -42.57
C GLY A 937 26.97 19.05 -42.06
N PRO A 938 27.13 20.38 -41.87
CA PRO A 938 26.11 21.24 -41.26
C PRO A 938 25.14 21.81 -42.30
N SER A 939 24.34 20.93 -42.89
CA SER A 939 23.39 21.28 -43.96
C SER A 939 21.97 20.78 -43.67
N VAL A 940 21.54 20.76 -42.40
CA VAL A 940 20.16 20.41 -42.05
C VAL A 940 19.24 21.59 -42.41
N PRO A 941 18.28 21.45 -43.33
CA PRO A 941 17.37 22.55 -43.67
C PRO A 941 16.41 22.81 -42.51
N MET A 942 16.28 24.07 -42.09
CA MET A 942 15.26 24.46 -41.11
C MET A 942 13.89 24.54 -41.78
N PRO A 943 12.84 23.90 -41.23
CA PRO A 943 11.45 24.04 -41.68
C PRO A 943 10.87 25.43 -41.39
N GLU A 944 9.74 25.76 -42.00
CA GLU A 944 9.06 27.05 -41.81
C GLU A 944 7.80 26.95 -40.93
N GLY A 945 7.51 28.02 -40.20
CA GLY A 945 6.31 28.13 -39.38
C GLY A 945 6.25 27.09 -38.26
N TYR A 946 5.04 26.53 -38.05
CA TYR A 946 4.80 25.46 -37.08
C TYR A 946 5.59 24.17 -37.39
N ALA A 947 6.00 23.96 -38.65
CA ALA A 947 6.54 22.68 -39.10
C ALA A 947 7.80 22.28 -38.33
N ILE A 948 8.54 23.24 -37.74
CA ILE A 948 9.72 22.96 -36.90
C ILE A 948 9.47 22.01 -35.73
N PHE A 949 8.20 21.77 -35.35
CA PHE A 949 7.77 20.88 -34.26
C PHE A 949 7.12 19.56 -34.72
N GLU A 950 6.98 19.33 -36.03
CA GLU A 950 6.21 18.21 -36.60
C GLU A 950 6.85 17.59 -37.88
N THR A 951 8.18 17.57 -37.97
CA THR A 951 8.86 17.10 -39.20
C THR A 951 9.16 15.61 -39.20
N THR A 952 9.73 15.16 -40.33
CA THR A 952 10.39 13.86 -40.45
C THR A 952 11.79 14.06 -41.05
N GLY A 953 12.72 13.16 -40.72
CA GLY A 953 14.10 13.20 -41.21
C GLY A 953 15.01 14.14 -40.40
N PRO A 954 16.16 14.57 -40.95
CA PRO A 954 17.28 15.09 -40.16
C PRO A 954 16.99 16.32 -39.26
N TRP A 955 15.95 17.12 -39.53
CA TRP A 955 15.54 18.16 -38.57
C TRP A 955 14.90 17.55 -37.32
N GLU A 956 13.95 16.61 -37.48
CA GLU A 956 13.26 15.95 -36.36
C GLU A 956 14.25 15.14 -35.50
N ASP A 957 15.18 14.44 -36.16
CA ASP A 957 16.12 13.54 -35.51
C ASP A 957 17.19 14.28 -34.68
N PHE A 958 17.62 15.47 -35.13
CA PHE A 958 18.83 16.14 -34.61
C PHE A 958 18.60 17.55 -34.07
N ALA A 959 17.53 18.24 -34.47
CA ALA A 959 17.08 19.46 -33.80
C ALA A 959 16.36 19.12 -32.48
N THR A 960 16.23 20.10 -31.60
CA THR A 960 15.58 19.90 -30.30
C THR A 960 14.41 20.84 -29.96
N PRO A 961 13.67 21.49 -30.90
CA PRO A 961 12.70 22.55 -30.55
C PRO A 961 11.60 22.06 -29.60
N SER A 962 11.04 20.86 -29.83
CA SER A 962 10.06 20.25 -28.93
C SER A 962 10.63 19.90 -27.54
N ARG A 963 11.92 19.53 -27.45
CA ARG A 963 12.60 19.17 -26.20
C ARG A 963 13.02 20.42 -25.41
N ASP A 964 13.53 21.43 -26.11
CA ASP A 964 13.96 22.71 -25.54
C ASP A 964 12.77 23.50 -24.98
N MET A 965 11.62 23.49 -25.68
CA MET A 965 10.37 24.04 -25.14
C MET A 965 9.98 23.37 -23.80
N ARG A 966 10.11 22.04 -23.71
CA ARG A 966 9.83 21.30 -22.46
C ARG A 966 10.84 21.62 -21.36
N LEU A 967 12.14 21.77 -21.68
CA LEU A 967 13.18 22.17 -20.72
C LEU A 967 12.95 23.59 -20.18
N LEU A 968 12.53 24.54 -21.02
CA LEU A 968 12.16 25.89 -20.59
C LEU A 968 11.00 25.87 -19.58
N ILE A 969 10.00 25.01 -19.82
CA ILE A 969 8.87 24.78 -18.91
C ILE A 969 9.32 24.11 -17.59
N SER A 970 10.31 23.20 -17.63
CA SER A 970 10.94 22.65 -16.41
C SER A 970 11.57 23.75 -15.57
N ILE A 971 12.30 24.67 -16.20
CA ILE A 971 12.95 25.80 -15.52
C ILE A 971 11.91 26.71 -14.87
N ASP A 972 10.83 27.06 -15.59
CA ASP A 972 9.74 27.87 -15.02
C ASP A 972 9.05 27.17 -13.85
N ALA A 973 8.83 25.85 -13.93
CA ALA A 973 8.19 25.07 -12.88
C ALA A 973 9.04 24.99 -11.59
N VAL A 974 10.35 24.76 -11.75
CA VAL A 974 11.31 24.70 -10.63
C VAL A 974 11.48 26.08 -9.98
N THR A 975 11.70 27.12 -10.77
CA THR A 975 11.91 28.48 -10.26
C THR A 975 10.65 29.12 -9.70
N GLY A 976 9.47 28.75 -10.21
CA GLY A 976 8.18 29.21 -9.70
C GLY A 976 7.66 28.47 -8.45
N PHE A 977 8.33 27.41 -7.98
CA PHE A 977 7.84 26.59 -6.86
C PHE A 977 7.70 27.35 -5.52
N PRO A 978 8.67 28.18 -5.06
CA PRO A 978 8.48 28.96 -3.84
C PRO A 978 7.23 29.83 -3.88
N ALA A 979 6.89 30.39 -5.04
CA ALA A 979 5.67 31.17 -5.24
C ALA A 979 4.38 30.32 -5.24
N SER A 980 4.42 29.04 -5.63
CA SER A 980 3.23 28.16 -5.50
C SER A 980 2.94 27.81 -4.04
N VAL A 981 3.96 27.68 -3.19
CA VAL A 981 3.79 27.55 -1.74
C VAL A 981 3.10 28.77 -1.13
N VAL A 982 3.41 29.98 -1.61
CA VAL A 982 2.69 31.21 -1.18
C VAL A 982 1.24 31.24 -1.70
N ARG A 983 0.98 30.79 -2.93
CA ARG A 983 -0.40 30.73 -3.47
C ARG A 983 -1.27 29.71 -2.74
N GLN A 984 -0.69 28.57 -2.33
CA GLN A 984 -1.43 27.43 -1.79
C GLN A 984 -0.79 26.84 -0.52
N PRO A 985 -0.62 27.62 0.57
CA PRO A 985 0.20 27.19 1.72
C PRO A 985 -0.34 25.93 2.41
N GLY A 986 -1.67 25.75 2.44
CA GLY A 986 -2.32 24.54 2.97
C GLY A 986 -1.97 23.24 2.21
N ARG A 987 -1.57 23.31 0.93
CA ARG A 987 -1.06 22.15 0.16
C ARG A 987 0.26 21.62 0.71
N PHE A 988 1.00 22.48 1.41
CA PHE A 988 2.34 22.19 1.94
C PHE A 988 2.35 22.16 3.47
N GLY A 989 1.16 22.11 4.08
CA GLY A 989 0.98 22.18 5.53
C GLY A 989 1.39 23.54 6.13
N VAL A 990 1.69 24.55 5.33
CA VAL A 990 2.17 25.84 5.82
C VAL A 990 0.98 26.68 6.27
N GLY A 991 1.09 27.34 7.42
CA GLY A 991 0.11 28.34 7.84
C GLY A 991 0.14 29.53 6.89
N PRO A 992 -1.00 30.16 6.53
CA PRO A 992 -0.99 31.32 5.63
C PRO A 992 -0.09 32.48 6.11
N ALA A 993 0.13 32.62 7.42
CA ALA A 993 1.06 33.59 8.00
C ALA A 993 2.54 33.24 7.75
N ASP A 994 2.90 31.96 7.73
CA ASP A 994 4.29 31.47 7.60
C ASP A 994 4.72 31.31 6.13
N ALA A 995 3.76 31.36 5.20
CA ALA A 995 3.94 31.06 3.78
C ALA A 995 5.10 31.83 3.12
N ALA A 996 5.21 33.13 3.40
CA ALA A 996 6.28 33.97 2.86
C ALA A 996 7.66 33.62 3.44
N ALA A 997 7.74 33.29 4.73
CA ALA A 997 8.99 32.89 5.38
C ALA A 997 9.47 31.52 4.89
N VAL A 998 8.55 30.58 4.70
CA VAL A 998 8.85 29.27 4.10
C VAL A 998 9.31 29.43 2.65
N ALA A 999 8.64 30.26 1.84
CA ALA A 999 9.06 30.52 0.46
C ALA A 999 10.49 31.08 0.37
N SER A 1000 10.84 32.07 1.20
CA SER A 1000 12.21 32.62 1.23
C SER A 1000 13.26 31.57 1.64
N ARG A 1001 12.93 30.65 2.56
CA ARG A 1001 13.78 29.50 2.89
C ARG A 1001 13.97 28.56 1.69
N LEU A 1002 12.91 28.29 0.93
CA LEU A 1002 12.94 27.44 -0.26
C LEU A 1002 13.73 28.07 -1.41
N GLU A 1003 13.75 29.40 -1.56
CA GLU A 1003 14.60 30.09 -2.54
C GLU A 1003 16.09 29.85 -2.28
N GLY A 1004 16.51 29.89 -1.01
CA GLY A 1004 17.89 29.57 -0.59
C GLY A 1004 18.24 28.08 -0.81
N GLU A 1005 17.32 27.17 -0.50
CA GLU A 1005 17.49 25.74 -0.78
C GLU A 1005 17.56 25.46 -2.28
N LEU A 1006 16.68 26.08 -3.08
CA LEU A 1006 16.67 25.97 -4.54
C LEU A 1006 17.99 26.40 -5.15
N SER A 1007 18.53 27.56 -4.73
CA SER A 1007 19.84 28.03 -5.18
C SER A 1007 20.95 27.03 -4.85
N THR A 1008 20.86 26.37 -3.69
CA THR A 1008 21.84 25.36 -3.25
C THR A 1008 21.74 24.09 -4.11
N LEU A 1009 20.53 23.58 -4.35
CA LEU A 1009 20.28 22.39 -5.17
C LEU A 1009 20.68 22.59 -6.64
N LEU A 1010 20.36 23.75 -7.22
CA LEU A 1010 20.70 24.09 -8.60
C LEU A 1010 22.22 24.24 -8.82
N ALA A 1011 22.94 24.78 -7.84
CA ALA A 1011 24.40 24.91 -7.89
C ALA A 1011 25.12 23.56 -7.69
N GLY A 1012 24.54 22.66 -6.88
CA GLY A 1012 25.11 21.34 -6.59
C GLY A 1012 25.08 20.36 -7.77
N ARG A 1013 24.20 20.57 -8.75
CA ARG A 1013 23.95 19.65 -9.88
C ARG A 1013 24.44 20.22 -11.19
N ALA A 1014 24.95 19.36 -12.07
CA ALA A 1014 25.53 19.79 -13.33
C ALA A 1014 25.51 18.71 -14.41
N ILE A 1015 25.25 19.15 -15.64
CA ILE A 1015 25.54 18.37 -16.85
C ILE A 1015 27.00 18.58 -17.27
N THR A 1016 27.51 17.69 -18.11
CA THR A 1016 28.78 17.87 -18.82
C THR A 1016 28.60 17.50 -20.28
N TYR A 1017 29.04 18.37 -21.19
CA TYR A 1017 29.06 18.11 -22.63
C TYR A 1017 30.47 18.35 -23.21
N ARG A 1018 30.72 17.90 -24.43
CA ARG A 1018 32.00 18.13 -25.13
C ARG A 1018 31.91 19.33 -26.06
N ARG A 1019 32.76 20.33 -25.85
CA ARG A 1019 32.89 21.52 -26.71
C ARG A 1019 33.35 21.14 -28.13
N SER A 1020 33.23 22.11 -29.04
CA SER A 1020 33.69 22.01 -30.43
C SER A 1020 35.21 21.77 -30.56
N ASP A 1021 36.01 22.10 -29.53
CA ASP A 1021 37.44 21.80 -29.43
C ASP A 1021 37.75 20.44 -28.74
N GLY A 1022 36.72 19.70 -28.34
CA GLY A 1022 36.81 18.42 -27.64
C GLY A 1022 36.95 18.51 -26.12
N ALA A 1023 37.14 19.70 -25.55
CA ALA A 1023 37.23 19.90 -24.10
C ALA A 1023 35.88 19.63 -23.41
N ALA A 1024 35.92 19.12 -22.18
CA ALA A 1024 34.71 18.93 -21.38
C ALA A 1024 34.27 20.28 -20.78
N GLN A 1025 33.02 20.67 -21.04
CA GLN A 1025 32.38 21.81 -20.40
C GLN A 1025 31.37 21.31 -19.37
N ARG A 1026 31.56 21.71 -18.12
CA ARG A 1026 30.56 21.54 -17.05
C ARG A 1026 29.63 22.75 -17.05
N VAL A 1027 28.32 22.51 -16.90
CA VAL A 1027 27.29 23.54 -16.77
C VAL A 1027 26.36 23.13 -15.63
N THR A 1028 26.23 23.97 -14.60
CA THR A 1028 25.31 23.68 -13.48
C THR A 1028 23.85 23.89 -13.88
N LEU A 1029 22.90 23.35 -13.11
CA LEU A 1029 21.49 23.68 -13.34
C LEU A 1029 21.23 25.17 -13.08
N GLN A 1030 21.96 25.79 -12.14
CA GLN A 1030 21.91 27.25 -11.92
C GLN A 1030 22.34 28.02 -13.18
N ASP A 1031 23.40 27.58 -13.87
CA ASP A 1031 23.80 28.15 -15.16
C ASP A 1031 22.71 27.97 -16.22
N LEU A 1032 22.05 26.80 -16.30
CA LEU A 1032 20.95 26.57 -17.25
C LEU A 1032 19.76 27.51 -17.00
N VAL A 1033 19.41 27.74 -15.73
CA VAL A 1033 18.39 28.73 -15.35
C VAL A 1033 18.81 30.15 -15.79
N ALA A 1034 20.06 30.55 -15.52
CA ALA A 1034 20.57 31.85 -15.98
C ALA A 1034 20.59 32.00 -17.51
N ARG A 1035 20.79 30.89 -18.24
CA ARG A 1035 20.82 30.81 -19.71
C ARG A 1035 19.44 30.66 -20.35
N GLN A 1036 18.34 30.67 -19.60
CA GLN A 1036 16.99 30.40 -20.11
C GLN A 1036 16.64 31.22 -21.37
N ARG A 1037 16.97 32.52 -21.40
CA ARG A 1037 16.77 33.39 -22.58
C ARG A 1037 17.64 33.04 -23.79
N ALA A 1038 18.76 32.35 -23.62
CA ALA A 1038 19.57 31.85 -24.74
C ALA A 1038 19.02 30.50 -25.25
N LEU A 1039 18.51 29.66 -24.34
CA LEU A 1039 17.89 28.37 -24.68
C LEU A 1039 16.65 28.50 -25.58
N GLU A 1040 15.97 29.65 -25.58
CA GLU A 1040 14.89 30.02 -26.52
C GLU A 1040 15.28 29.98 -28.01
N LEU A 1041 16.59 29.90 -28.33
CA LEU A 1041 17.15 29.86 -29.68
C LEU A 1041 18.14 28.70 -29.89
N ALA A 1042 18.29 27.79 -28.92
CA ALA A 1042 19.41 26.85 -28.85
C ALA A 1042 19.15 25.48 -29.51
N TYR A 1043 18.06 25.34 -30.27
CA TYR A 1043 17.56 24.05 -30.76
C TYR A 1043 18.08 23.63 -32.14
N ASN A 1044 18.76 24.50 -32.88
CA ASN A 1044 19.16 24.26 -34.26
C ASN A 1044 20.44 23.39 -34.34
N PRO A 1045 20.44 22.27 -35.09
CA PRO A 1045 21.58 21.37 -35.17
C PRO A 1045 22.78 21.96 -35.95
N ASN A 1046 22.57 23.01 -36.74
CA ASN A 1046 23.65 23.67 -37.48
C ASN A 1046 24.49 24.60 -36.58
N ASP A 1047 23.94 25.11 -35.47
CA ASP A 1047 24.73 25.86 -34.47
C ASP A 1047 25.70 24.94 -33.72
N CYS A 1048 26.84 25.45 -33.31
CA CYS A 1048 27.82 24.74 -32.47
C CYS A 1048 27.19 24.28 -31.15
N ILE A 1049 27.71 23.20 -30.57
CA ILE A 1049 27.20 22.64 -29.30
C ILE A 1049 27.19 23.66 -28.15
N GLU A 1050 28.11 24.61 -28.11
CA GLU A 1050 28.15 25.67 -27.10
C GLU A 1050 26.97 26.64 -27.22
N GLN A 1051 26.63 27.06 -28.44
CA GLN A 1051 25.45 27.88 -28.71
C GLN A 1051 24.16 27.08 -28.48
N ARG A 1052 24.17 25.77 -28.79
CA ARG A 1052 23.10 24.83 -28.41
C ARG A 1052 22.97 24.60 -26.90
N TRP A 1053 23.92 25.07 -26.08
CA TRP A 1053 23.81 25.12 -24.61
C TRP A 1053 23.74 26.55 -24.06
N GLY A 1054 23.46 27.54 -24.91
CA GLY A 1054 23.27 28.93 -24.51
C GLY A 1054 24.53 29.57 -23.91
N ALA A 1055 25.73 29.13 -24.32
CA ALA A 1055 27.00 29.69 -23.86
C ALA A 1055 27.01 31.23 -23.98
N PRO A 1056 27.33 31.98 -22.91
CA PRO A 1056 27.33 33.44 -22.96
C PRO A 1056 28.31 33.97 -24.02
N ALA A 1057 27.88 34.95 -24.82
CA ALA A 1057 28.71 35.56 -25.86
C ALA A 1057 30.00 36.15 -25.26
N GLY A 1058 31.14 35.89 -25.89
CA GLY A 1058 32.46 36.31 -25.41
C GLY A 1058 33.03 35.50 -24.24
N SER A 1059 32.32 34.49 -23.74
CA SER A 1059 32.85 33.60 -22.69
C SER A 1059 33.98 32.69 -23.20
N ALA A 1060 34.79 32.20 -22.26
CA ALA A 1060 35.79 31.16 -22.55
C ALA A 1060 35.17 29.83 -23.03
N GLU A 1061 33.88 29.61 -22.79
CA GLU A 1061 33.08 28.50 -23.31
C GLU A 1061 32.75 28.71 -24.80
N ALA A 1062 32.20 29.88 -25.14
CA ALA A 1062 31.83 30.21 -26.53
C ALA A 1062 33.02 30.35 -27.49
N SER A 1063 34.26 30.48 -27.00
CA SER A 1063 35.46 30.71 -27.83
C SER A 1063 35.83 29.57 -28.80
N SER A 1064 35.38 28.34 -28.54
CA SER A 1064 35.54 27.19 -29.44
C SER A 1064 34.43 27.06 -30.47
N CYS A 1065 33.34 27.82 -30.33
CA CYS A 1065 32.26 27.84 -31.32
C CYS A 1065 32.76 28.39 -32.66
N ARG A 1066 32.77 27.54 -33.70
CA ARG A 1066 33.13 27.92 -35.09
C ARG A 1066 31.99 27.71 -36.08
N ARG A 1067 30.87 27.16 -35.62
CA ARG A 1067 29.76 26.69 -36.44
C ARG A 1067 28.49 27.42 -36.01
N HIS A 1068 27.78 27.99 -36.97
CA HIS A 1068 26.55 28.73 -36.72
C HIS A 1068 25.50 28.33 -37.77
N ALA A 1069 24.23 28.39 -37.39
CA ALA A 1069 23.13 28.25 -38.31
C ALA A 1069 23.21 29.31 -39.43
N PRO A 1070 22.81 28.97 -40.68
CA PRO A 1070 22.77 29.92 -41.77
C PRO A 1070 22.00 31.19 -41.39
N PRO A 1071 22.41 32.41 -41.84
CA PRO A 1071 21.81 33.67 -41.39
C PRO A 1071 20.29 33.75 -41.55
N GLU A 1072 19.75 33.10 -42.57
CA GLU A 1072 18.31 32.99 -42.82
C GLU A 1072 17.59 32.14 -41.75
N GLN A 1073 18.18 31.01 -41.34
CA GLN A 1073 17.66 30.19 -40.24
C GLN A 1073 17.76 30.95 -38.92
N ALA A 1074 18.87 31.65 -38.67
CA ALA A 1074 19.04 32.48 -37.47
C ALA A 1074 17.97 33.60 -37.38
N ARG A 1075 17.63 34.24 -38.51
CA ARG A 1075 16.52 35.21 -38.57
C ARG A 1075 15.17 34.55 -38.28
N ARG A 1076 14.88 33.40 -38.89
CA ARG A 1076 13.64 32.64 -38.63
C ARG A 1076 13.53 32.22 -37.15
N MET A 1077 14.61 31.77 -36.52
CA MET A 1077 14.61 31.49 -35.08
C MET A 1077 14.35 32.75 -34.23
N ALA A 1078 14.91 33.90 -34.59
CA ALA A 1078 14.64 35.16 -33.90
C ALA A 1078 13.16 35.60 -34.01
N GLU A 1079 12.52 35.39 -35.17
CA GLU A 1079 11.07 35.56 -35.36
C GLU A 1079 10.28 34.58 -34.48
N TYR A 1080 10.70 33.32 -34.42
CA TYR A 1080 10.02 32.22 -33.71
C TYR A 1080 10.27 32.22 -32.20
N ARG A 1081 11.24 33.02 -31.72
CA ARG A 1081 11.57 33.17 -30.30
C ARG A 1081 10.36 33.48 -29.42
N ALA A 1082 9.40 34.24 -29.92
CA ALA A 1082 8.19 34.60 -29.19
C ALA A 1082 7.30 33.38 -28.83
N TRP A 1083 7.47 32.24 -29.51
CA TRP A 1083 6.83 30.96 -29.16
C TRP A 1083 7.51 30.36 -27.93
N PHE A 1084 8.85 30.25 -27.98
CA PHE A 1084 9.67 29.75 -26.88
C PHE A 1084 9.61 30.66 -25.64
N ALA A 1085 9.50 31.98 -25.80
CA ALA A 1085 9.36 32.92 -24.70
C ALA A 1085 8.02 32.79 -23.95
N ARG A 1086 6.93 32.49 -24.66
CA ARG A 1086 5.57 32.30 -24.09
C ARG A 1086 5.26 30.85 -23.71
N ARG A 1087 6.21 29.94 -23.93
CA ARG A 1087 6.07 28.48 -23.78
C ARG A 1087 4.92 27.91 -24.62
N GLN A 1088 4.63 28.56 -25.75
CA GLN A 1088 3.45 28.32 -26.58
C GLN A 1088 3.89 28.08 -28.03
N ARG A 1089 3.60 26.88 -28.57
CA ARG A 1089 3.84 26.61 -29.99
C ARG A 1089 2.81 27.36 -30.85
N PRO A 1090 3.16 27.75 -32.09
CA PRO A 1090 2.20 28.36 -33.02
C PRO A 1090 1.11 27.35 -33.39
N ALA A 1091 -0.05 27.86 -33.79
CA ALA A 1091 -1.06 27.06 -34.46
C ALA A 1091 -0.60 26.62 -35.87
N ARG A 1092 -1.32 25.65 -36.43
CA ARG A 1092 -1.07 25.08 -37.76
C ARG A 1092 -1.63 25.96 -38.89
#